data_AF-A0AAV6JDG8-F1
#
_entry.id   AF-A0AAV6JDG8-F1
#
_cell.length_a   1.000
_cell.length_b   1.000
_cell.length_c   1.000
_cell.angle_alpha   90.00
_cell.angle_beta   90.00
_cell.angle_gamma   90.00
#
_symmetry.space_group_name_H-M   'P 1'
#
loop_
_entity.id
_entity.type
_entity.pdbx_description
1 polymer ?
#
loop_
_entity_poly.entity_id
_entity_poly.type
_entity_poly.pdbx_seq_one_letter_code
_entity_poly.pdbx_strand_id
1 'polypeptide(L)'
;MADKVYPSAKPPAAAAANVNPTATANRPFPSSKSQLYRPPGYRPAPHRRRSHRSLCCACCLWITLVIFTILLLAAISGAAIYVVYRPQRPSFSISSLQISQFNLTSTTLTSNVNFNLTAKNPNKKLIFFYDPITVSLSTNDGVSIGDGALPAFQLGTKNMTVLTSTVATAGESLDTTSGGQLQADAKSKSGLGLTVEFDTKISVKFGGVKTKKVKVRVTCEGIKAGLPTEEVVASPAPAPSPVATITRTVTVASPATVSGGKCKVQSRVLHDRNYVAKDINFGTGARAAMLQGVNELAEAVKVTMGPKGRNVIIEKKHGAPKVTKDGVTVAKSIEFGEKAKNIGAHLVKQVASATNSAAGDGTTCATVLTQAIFMEGCKSVAVGVNVMDLRTGINMAVDAVIADLKNKALMISTPEEITQVATISANGEREIGELIAQAMEKVGKDGVITIADGVTLEDELDVVEGMKLGRGYISAYFVTDQKTQKCELENPLILIHDKKISDMNSLVRILELAVKVFNLYWKGPPSLEVTEELISCLSFLDQQNNRPLLIVAEDVESDALAMLIINKHRAGLKVCAIKAPGFGENRRANLDDLAVLTGGEVITEERGLNLDKVQVDMLGNAKKVTISLDDTIILHGGGDKKMIEERCEQLRASVEKSTAMFDKEKAQERLSKLSGGVAVFKVGGSSEVEVGERKDRVTDALNATRAAVEEGIVPGKFGCSFRSQKSPLLESQHGCFYRWWGCSLAPTFTIVSNAGGEGSLVVGKLLEQDDPSLGYDAAKGQYVNMVKAGIVDPLKVIRTALVDAASVSLLLTTTEVTVVDLQGEKNPLANRMPNMDDMGY
;
A
#
# COMPACT_ATOMS: atom_id res chain seq x y z
N MET A 1 -49.47 -35.71 30.06
CA MET A 1 -50.94 -35.62 29.89
C MET A 1 -51.16 -34.65 28.73
N ALA A 2 -51.74 -34.96 27.58
CA ALA A 2 -52.34 -36.16 27.05
C ALA A 2 -52.21 -36.10 25.50
N ASP A 3 -52.21 -37.27 24.88
CA ASP A 3 -52.09 -37.51 23.45
C ASP A 3 -53.40 -37.28 22.66
N LYS A 4 -53.24 -37.33 21.33
CA LYS A 4 -54.18 -37.60 20.21
C LYS A 4 -54.57 -36.33 19.45
N VAL A 5 -54.51 -36.29 18.10
CA VAL A 5 -55.18 -37.18 17.13
C VAL A 5 -54.46 -37.09 15.76
N TYR A 6 -54.28 -38.21 15.04
CA TYR A 6 -54.78 -38.47 13.66
C TYR A 6 -54.41 -39.90 13.20
N PRO A 7 -55.31 -40.65 12.53
CA PRO A 7 -55.15 -42.08 12.27
C PRO A 7 -54.57 -42.41 10.88
N SER A 8 -54.00 -43.61 10.82
CA SER A 8 -53.38 -44.32 9.70
C SER A 8 -54.38 -44.88 8.67
N ALA A 9 -53.99 -44.92 7.40
CA ALA A 9 -54.54 -45.86 6.41
C ALA A 9 -53.42 -46.56 5.63
N LYS A 10 -53.48 -47.89 5.58
CA LYS A 10 -52.61 -48.80 4.79
C LYS A 10 -53.42 -49.38 3.60
N PRO A 11 -52.76 -49.92 2.56
CA PRO A 11 -53.27 -50.06 1.19
C PRO A 11 -53.80 -51.48 0.87
N PRO A 12 -54.34 -51.71 -0.35
CA PRO A 12 -54.40 -53.03 -0.94
C PRO A 12 -53.44 -53.21 -2.13
N ALA A 13 -53.07 -54.46 -2.37
CA ALA A 13 -52.15 -54.94 -3.41
C ALA A 13 -52.77 -56.09 -4.24
N ALA A 14 -52.12 -56.40 -5.37
CA ALA A 14 -52.24 -57.57 -6.29
C ALA A 14 -53.33 -57.48 -7.39
N ALA A 15 -53.19 -57.96 -8.63
CA ALA A 15 -52.31 -58.94 -9.33
C ALA A 15 -52.37 -58.65 -10.87
N ALA A 16 -51.32 -58.72 -11.72
CA ALA A 16 -50.48 -59.82 -12.27
C ALA A 16 -50.91 -60.36 -13.67
N ALA A 17 -50.01 -60.30 -14.68
CA ALA A 17 -49.72 -61.27 -15.78
C ALA A 17 -48.87 -60.59 -16.89
N ASN A 18 -47.54 -60.80 -16.99
CA ASN A 18 -46.78 -61.89 -17.67
C ASN A 18 -46.85 -61.93 -19.22
N VAL A 19 -45.75 -61.56 -19.92
CA VAL A 19 -45.02 -62.35 -20.97
C VAL A 19 -43.57 -61.81 -21.11
N ASN A 20 -42.59 -62.71 -21.23
CA ASN A 20 -41.11 -62.56 -21.39
C ASN A 20 -40.68 -63.34 -22.68
N PRO A 21 -39.41 -63.44 -23.15
CA PRO A 21 -38.19 -62.60 -23.04
C PRO A 21 -37.32 -62.52 -24.35
N THR A 22 -36.04 -62.10 -24.22
CA THR A 22 -34.84 -62.11 -25.13
C THR A 22 -34.49 -60.74 -25.74
N ALA A 23 -33.25 -60.21 -25.74
CA ALA A 23 -31.91 -60.71 -25.43
C ALA A 23 -30.96 -59.59 -24.89
N THR A 24 -29.84 -60.02 -24.32
CA THR A 24 -28.76 -59.41 -23.53
C THR A 24 -27.79 -58.42 -24.21
N ALA A 25 -27.26 -57.42 -23.46
CA ALA A 25 -25.82 -57.26 -23.13
C ALA A 25 -25.45 -55.96 -22.34
N ASN A 26 -25.13 -56.13 -21.05
CA ASN A 26 -24.12 -55.51 -20.14
C ASN A 26 -23.47 -54.14 -20.52
N ARG A 27 -23.31 -53.13 -19.62
CA ARG A 27 -22.72 -53.14 -18.25
C ARG A 27 -23.23 -51.95 -17.37
N PRO A 28 -23.16 -52.05 -16.02
CA PRO A 28 -23.84 -51.13 -15.09
C PRO A 28 -22.93 -50.12 -14.36
N PHE A 29 -23.54 -49.01 -13.94
CA PHE A 29 -23.05 -48.04 -12.95
C PHE A 29 -22.88 -48.68 -11.55
N PRO A 30 -21.87 -48.29 -10.75
CA PRO A 30 -21.80 -48.71 -9.36
C PRO A 30 -22.57 -47.77 -8.43
N SER A 31 -23.36 -48.42 -7.58
CA SER A 31 -24.18 -47.90 -6.49
C SER A 31 -23.39 -47.24 -5.35
N SER A 32 -24.04 -46.26 -4.72
CA SER A 32 -23.71 -45.66 -3.44
C SER A 32 -23.49 -46.69 -2.32
N LYS A 33 -22.34 -46.61 -1.67
CA LYS A 33 -22.12 -47.12 -0.32
C LYS A 33 -21.58 -45.99 0.56
N SER A 34 -22.31 -45.74 1.64
CA SER A 34 -21.96 -44.91 2.79
C SER A 34 -20.52 -45.19 3.25
N GLN A 35 -19.62 -44.22 3.09
CA GLN A 35 -18.35 -44.22 3.80
C GLN A 35 -18.58 -43.67 5.21
N LEU A 36 -18.51 -44.56 6.19
CA LEU A 36 -18.39 -44.19 7.60
C LEU A 36 -17.17 -43.29 7.80
N TYR A 37 -17.41 -42.13 8.39
CA TYR A 37 -16.41 -41.23 8.94
C TYR A 37 -15.51 -42.00 9.93
N ARG A 38 -14.23 -42.20 9.58
CA ARG A 38 -13.19 -42.65 10.51
C ARG A 38 -12.57 -41.42 11.16
N PRO A 39 -12.57 -41.27 12.49
CA PRO A 39 -11.83 -40.19 13.14
C PRO A 39 -10.32 -40.41 12.93
N PRO A 40 -9.51 -39.34 12.84
CA PRO A 40 -8.07 -39.48 12.71
C PRO A 40 -7.50 -40.15 13.96
N GLY A 41 -6.67 -41.17 13.73
CA GLY A 41 -6.05 -41.97 14.79
C GLY A 41 -5.21 -41.11 15.74
N TYR A 42 -5.52 -41.23 17.02
CA TYR A 42 -4.74 -40.71 18.15
C TYR A 42 -3.32 -41.30 18.09
N ARG A 43 -2.32 -40.47 17.79
CA ARG A 43 -0.91 -40.83 18.02
C ARG A 43 -0.62 -40.63 19.51
N PRO A 44 -0.16 -41.67 20.25
CA PRO A 44 0.21 -41.47 21.64
C PRO A 44 1.43 -40.56 21.74
N ALA A 45 1.38 -39.63 22.69
CA ALA A 45 2.48 -38.72 23.01
C ALA A 45 3.76 -39.52 23.32
N PRO A 46 4.95 -39.08 22.87
CA PRO A 46 6.19 -39.73 23.26
C PRO A 46 6.42 -39.53 24.76
N HIS A 47 6.67 -40.64 25.45
CA HIS A 47 7.01 -40.67 26.87
C HIS A 47 8.11 -39.68 27.22
N ARG A 48 7.87 -38.92 28.31
CA ARG A 48 8.87 -38.17 29.07
C ARG A 48 10.15 -39.00 29.24
N ARG A 49 11.23 -38.62 28.58
CA ARG A 49 12.59 -38.94 29.03
C ARG A 49 13.10 -37.78 29.88
N ARG A 50 13.35 -38.07 31.15
CA ARG A 50 14.11 -37.24 32.07
C ARG A 50 15.54 -37.06 31.54
N SER A 51 16.02 -35.81 31.61
CA SER A 51 17.39 -35.41 31.96
C SER A 51 18.55 -35.99 31.14
N HIS A 52 19.03 -35.22 30.15
CA HIS A 52 20.47 -34.96 30.01
C HIS A 52 20.69 -33.55 29.44
N ARG A 53 21.18 -32.66 30.31
CA ARG A 53 21.63 -31.31 29.95
C ARG A 53 22.95 -31.36 29.16
N SER A 54 23.14 -30.33 28.34
CA SER A 54 24.39 -29.63 28.03
C SER A 54 25.49 -30.31 27.17
N LEU A 55 25.21 -30.70 25.92
CA LEU A 55 26.31 -30.85 24.94
C LEU A 55 26.00 -30.42 23.49
N CYS A 56 24.73 -30.17 23.11
CA CYS A 56 24.37 -29.92 21.71
C CYS A 56 24.50 -28.44 21.28
N CYS A 57 24.46 -27.47 22.22
CA CYS A 57 24.46 -26.04 21.89
C CYS A 57 25.85 -25.52 21.48
N ALA A 58 26.93 -26.09 22.05
CA ALA A 58 28.30 -25.69 21.72
C ALA A 58 28.69 -26.07 20.29
N CYS A 59 28.21 -27.21 19.78
CA CYS A 59 28.55 -27.69 18.44
C CYS A 59 27.92 -26.83 17.34
N CYS A 60 26.66 -26.39 17.54
CA CYS A 60 25.99 -25.47 16.60
C CYS A 60 26.65 -24.10 16.57
N LEU A 61 27.02 -23.55 17.75
CA LEU A 61 27.76 -22.29 17.86
C LEU A 61 29.13 -22.35 17.17
N TRP A 62 29.81 -23.50 17.27
CA TRP A 62 31.10 -23.70 16.62
C TRP A 62 30.98 -23.77 15.10
N ILE A 63 29.96 -24.47 14.58
CA ILE A 63 29.70 -24.54 13.13
C ILE A 63 29.37 -23.15 12.56
N THR A 64 28.56 -22.35 13.26
CA THR A 64 28.25 -20.98 12.83
C THR A 64 29.47 -20.07 12.85
N LEU A 65 30.35 -20.20 13.85
CA LEU A 65 31.62 -19.47 13.92
C LEU A 65 32.58 -19.88 12.80
N VAL A 66 32.64 -21.17 12.48
CA VAL A 66 33.46 -21.69 11.37
C VAL A 66 32.94 -21.16 10.02
N ILE A 67 31.62 -21.15 9.80
CA ILE A 67 31.05 -20.60 8.57
C ILE A 67 31.32 -19.08 8.49
N PHE A 68 31.16 -18.35 9.58
CA PHE A 68 31.40 -16.91 9.61
C PHE A 68 32.87 -16.56 9.36
N THR A 69 33.80 -17.31 9.95
CA THR A 69 35.24 -17.14 9.71
C THR A 69 35.64 -17.49 8.28
N ILE A 70 35.06 -18.53 7.68
CA ILE A 70 35.27 -18.86 6.26
C ILE A 70 34.77 -17.73 5.36
N LEU A 71 33.60 -17.16 5.63
CA LEU A 71 33.05 -16.04 4.87
C LEU A 71 33.91 -14.77 5.03
N LEU A 72 34.41 -14.50 6.22
CA LEU A 72 35.30 -13.36 6.50
C LEU A 72 36.63 -13.52 5.76
N LEU A 73 37.23 -14.71 5.79
CA LEU A 73 38.45 -15.02 5.05
C LEU A 73 38.23 -14.93 3.53
N ALA A 74 37.08 -15.38 3.03
CA ALA A 74 36.72 -15.23 1.62
C ALA A 74 36.60 -13.75 1.23
N ALA A 75 35.97 -12.92 2.06
CA ALA A 75 35.86 -11.47 1.82
C ALA A 75 37.23 -10.77 1.82
N ILE A 76 38.09 -11.07 2.80
CA ILE A 76 39.46 -10.53 2.89
C ILE A 76 40.29 -10.97 1.69
N SER A 77 40.20 -12.24 1.29
CA SER A 77 40.91 -12.75 0.11
C SER A 77 40.43 -12.07 -1.18
N GLY A 78 39.12 -11.83 -1.33
CA GLY A 78 38.54 -11.09 -2.45
C GLY A 78 39.04 -9.65 -2.51
N ALA A 79 39.10 -8.96 -1.36
CA ALA A 79 39.64 -7.60 -1.26
C ALA A 79 41.14 -7.55 -1.60
N ALA A 80 41.94 -8.51 -1.11
CA ALA A 80 43.36 -8.60 -1.43
C ALA A 80 43.59 -8.84 -2.94
N ILE A 81 42.81 -9.72 -3.58
CA ILE A 81 42.86 -9.96 -5.03
C ILE A 81 42.52 -8.68 -5.80
N TYR A 82 41.50 -7.93 -5.36
CA TYR A 82 41.13 -6.67 -6.00
C TYR A 82 42.26 -5.62 -5.93
N VAL A 83 42.90 -5.48 -4.77
CA VAL A 83 44.00 -4.52 -4.56
C VAL A 83 45.27 -4.90 -5.35
N VAL A 84 45.59 -6.19 -5.45
CA VAL A 84 46.79 -6.68 -6.17
C VAL A 84 46.65 -6.57 -7.69
N TYR A 85 45.46 -6.85 -8.24
CA TYR A 85 45.27 -6.92 -9.69
C TYR A 85 44.73 -5.63 -10.31
N ARG A 86 44.10 -4.72 -9.54
CA ARG A 86 43.48 -3.46 -9.99
C ARG A 86 42.87 -3.57 -11.40
N PRO A 87 41.87 -4.45 -11.60
CA PRO A 87 41.38 -4.78 -12.93
C PRO A 87 40.79 -3.54 -13.63
N GLN A 88 41.37 -3.16 -14.76
CA GLN A 88 40.84 -2.15 -15.66
C GLN A 88 39.98 -2.80 -16.74
N ARG A 89 38.90 -2.14 -17.16
CA ARG A 89 38.01 -2.69 -18.19
C ARG A 89 38.70 -2.65 -19.57
N PRO A 90 38.63 -3.72 -20.39
CA PRO A 90 39.07 -3.66 -21.78
C PRO A 90 38.19 -2.69 -22.57
N SER A 91 38.78 -1.98 -23.53
CA SER A 91 38.09 -1.01 -24.36
C SER A 91 37.88 -1.56 -25.77
N PHE A 92 36.71 -1.34 -26.33
CA PHE A 92 36.34 -1.71 -27.69
C PHE A 92 36.04 -0.46 -28.51
N SER A 93 36.51 -0.42 -29.75
CA SER A 93 36.22 0.66 -30.69
C SER A 93 36.11 0.11 -32.10
N ILE A 94 35.18 0.64 -32.89
CA ILE A 94 35.07 0.32 -34.31
C ILE A 94 36.01 1.25 -35.07
N SER A 95 37.00 0.68 -35.77
CA SER A 95 38.04 1.43 -36.47
C SER A 95 37.64 1.84 -37.88
N SER A 96 36.82 1.05 -38.55
CA SER A 96 36.25 1.38 -39.86
C SER A 96 34.95 0.60 -40.08
N LEU A 97 33.98 1.21 -40.76
CA LEU A 97 32.74 0.58 -41.19
C LEU A 97 32.49 0.98 -42.65
N GLN A 98 32.30 -0.01 -43.51
CA GLN A 98 32.08 0.15 -44.94
C GLN A 98 30.83 -0.63 -45.36
N ILE A 99 29.91 0.04 -46.04
CA ILE A 99 28.72 -0.58 -46.61
C ILE A 99 29.06 -0.96 -48.06
N SER A 100 29.20 -2.25 -48.32
CA SER A 100 29.58 -2.79 -49.62
C SER A 100 28.38 -2.87 -50.58
N GLN A 101 27.21 -3.22 -50.05
CA GLN A 101 25.95 -3.30 -50.78
C GLN A 101 24.81 -2.89 -49.84
N PHE A 102 23.87 -2.09 -50.32
CA PHE A 102 22.67 -1.71 -49.57
C PHE A 102 21.55 -1.44 -50.57
N ASN A 103 20.62 -2.38 -50.68
CA ASN A 103 19.48 -2.29 -51.58
C ASN A 103 18.20 -2.53 -50.77
N LEU A 104 17.38 -1.49 -50.68
CA LEU A 104 16.17 -1.42 -49.88
C LEU A 104 14.98 -1.21 -50.82
N THR A 105 14.08 -2.20 -50.87
CA THR A 105 12.76 -2.09 -51.48
C THR A 105 11.73 -1.81 -50.38
N SER A 106 10.51 -1.39 -50.72
CA SER A 106 9.44 -1.07 -49.74
C SER A 106 9.10 -2.22 -48.78
N THR A 107 9.51 -3.45 -49.09
CA THR A 107 9.22 -4.66 -48.32
C THR A 107 10.43 -5.55 -48.03
N THR A 108 11.60 -5.29 -48.62
CA THR A 108 12.77 -6.19 -48.51
C THR A 108 14.07 -5.41 -48.41
N LEU A 109 14.91 -5.76 -47.42
CA LEU A 109 16.25 -5.21 -47.24
C LEU A 109 17.30 -6.26 -47.63
N THR A 110 18.27 -5.83 -48.44
CA THR A 110 19.51 -6.56 -48.70
C THR A 110 20.70 -5.65 -48.40
N SER A 111 21.54 -6.05 -47.46
CA SER A 111 22.71 -5.24 -47.10
C SER A 111 23.93 -6.10 -46.81
N ASN A 112 25.10 -5.55 -47.06
CA ASN A 112 26.37 -6.19 -46.79
C ASN A 112 27.34 -5.16 -46.20
N VAL A 113 27.55 -5.23 -44.90
CA VAL A 113 28.32 -4.26 -44.11
C VAL A 113 29.57 -4.92 -43.55
N ASN A 114 30.72 -4.38 -43.93
CA ASN A 114 32.02 -4.78 -43.40
C ASN A 114 32.45 -3.81 -42.30
N PHE A 115 32.88 -4.32 -41.15
CA PHE A 115 33.45 -3.48 -40.11
C PHE A 115 34.66 -4.12 -39.45
N ASN A 116 35.55 -3.26 -38.95
CA ASN A 116 36.73 -3.64 -38.19
C ASN A 116 36.54 -3.26 -36.72
N LEU A 117 36.52 -4.25 -35.83
CA LEU A 117 36.45 -4.09 -34.39
C LEU A 117 37.86 -4.15 -33.79
N THR A 118 38.25 -3.12 -33.07
CA THR A 118 39.51 -3.06 -32.32
C THR A 118 39.23 -3.28 -30.83
N ALA A 119 39.80 -4.33 -30.25
CA ALA A 119 39.75 -4.62 -28.83
C ALA A 119 41.11 -4.36 -28.18
N LYS A 120 41.15 -3.58 -27.09
CA LYS A 120 42.38 -3.21 -26.38
C LYS A 120 42.31 -3.60 -24.91
N ASN A 121 43.32 -4.33 -24.42
CA ASN A 121 43.44 -4.71 -23.02
C ASN A 121 44.52 -3.86 -22.31
N PRO A 122 44.13 -2.93 -21.41
CA PRO A 122 45.10 -2.13 -20.67
C PRO A 122 45.79 -2.89 -19.52
N ASN A 123 45.32 -4.09 -19.17
CA ASN A 123 45.81 -4.82 -18.00
C ASN A 123 47.18 -5.46 -18.21
N LYS A 124 48.04 -5.34 -17.20
CA LYS A 124 49.40 -5.93 -17.20
C LYS A 124 49.44 -7.42 -16.84
N LYS A 125 48.44 -7.93 -16.12
CA LYS A 125 48.44 -9.28 -15.51
C LYS A 125 47.18 -10.12 -15.78
N LEU A 126 46.25 -9.61 -16.60
CA LEU A 126 44.98 -10.27 -16.91
C LEU A 126 44.89 -10.60 -18.40
N ILE A 127 44.47 -11.82 -18.70
CA ILE A 127 44.20 -12.31 -20.05
C ILE A 127 42.70 -12.58 -20.17
N PHE A 128 42.07 -12.09 -21.23
CA PHE A 128 40.65 -12.30 -21.50
C PHE A 128 40.49 -13.28 -22.66
N PHE A 129 39.61 -14.26 -22.49
CA PHE A 129 39.23 -15.22 -23.51
C PHE A 129 37.78 -14.96 -23.89
N TYR A 130 37.55 -14.67 -25.16
CA TYR A 130 36.23 -14.44 -25.75
C TYR A 130 35.82 -15.67 -26.53
N ASP A 131 34.66 -16.22 -26.20
CA ASP A 131 33.96 -17.20 -27.04
C ASP A 131 33.48 -16.52 -28.35
N PRO A 132 33.01 -17.29 -29.36
CA PRO A 132 32.51 -16.70 -30.60
C PRO A 132 31.48 -15.60 -30.31
N ILE A 133 31.65 -14.45 -30.95
CA ILE A 133 30.84 -13.25 -30.70
C ILE A 133 29.75 -13.20 -31.75
N THR A 134 28.50 -13.09 -31.31
CA THR A 134 27.37 -12.77 -32.19
C THR A 134 27.25 -11.25 -32.29
N VAL A 135 27.14 -10.75 -33.52
CA VAL A 135 27.05 -9.34 -33.84
C VAL A 135 25.67 -9.07 -34.41
N SER A 136 24.95 -8.09 -33.88
CA SER A 136 23.69 -7.63 -34.46
C SER A 136 23.80 -6.14 -34.81
N LEU A 137 23.40 -5.79 -36.03
CA LEU A 137 23.40 -4.42 -36.55
C LEU A 137 21.96 -3.90 -36.59
N SER A 138 21.70 -2.74 -35.99
CA SER A 138 20.40 -2.09 -36.05
C SER A 138 20.52 -0.59 -36.33
N THR A 139 19.44 0.04 -36.80
CA THR A 139 19.33 1.50 -36.79
C THR A 139 19.18 2.02 -35.35
N ASN A 140 19.39 3.33 -35.16
CA ASN A 140 19.14 3.98 -33.85
C ASN A 140 17.68 3.87 -33.39
N ASP A 141 16.74 3.68 -34.33
CA ASP A 141 15.30 3.50 -34.07
C ASP A 141 14.90 2.04 -33.86
N GLY A 142 15.87 1.12 -33.78
CA GLY A 142 15.66 -0.27 -33.38
C GLY A 142 15.29 -1.23 -34.51
N VAL A 143 15.45 -0.85 -35.78
CA VAL A 143 15.21 -1.75 -36.92
C VAL A 143 16.44 -2.61 -37.19
N SER A 144 16.29 -3.94 -37.24
CA SER A 144 17.37 -4.89 -37.56
C SER A 144 17.82 -4.73 -39.01
N ILE A 145 19.14 -4.58 -39.19
CA ILE A 145 19.79 -4.50 -40.51
C ILE A 145 20.50 -5.82 -40.81
N GLY A 146 20.87 -6.61 -39.80
CA GLY A 146 21.38 -7.97 -40.00
C GLY A 146 22.30 -8.47 -38.89
N ASP A 147 22.61 -9.76 -38.95
CA ASP A 147 23.48 -10.44 -37.99
C ASP A 147 24.80 -10.91 -38.61
N GLY A 148 25.85 -11.00 -37.80
CA GLY A 148 27.16 -11.51 -38.17
C GLY A 148 27.82 -12.24 -37.00
N ALA A 149 28.98 -12.83 -37.25
CA ALA A 149 29.72 -13.57 -36.23
C ALA A 149 31.23 -13.31 -36.34
N LEU A 150 31.88 -13.17 -35.18
CA LEU A 150 33.33 -13.11 -35.05
C LEU A 150 33.86 -14.39 -34.39
N PRO A 151 35.02 -14.91 -34.82
CA PRO A 151 35.61 -16.08 -34.21
C PRO A 151 36.06 -15.81 -32.78
N ALA A 152 36.19 -16.88 -31.99
CA ALA A 152 36.76 -16.80 -30.65
C ALA A 152 38.20 -16.28 -30.70
N PHE A 153 38.55 -15.39 -29.79
CA PHE A 153 39.90 -14.83 -29.72
C PHE A 153 40.36 -14.60 -28.28
N GLN A 154 41.67 -14.54 -28.09
CA GLN A 154 42.30 -14.29 -26.80
C GLN A 154 42.96 -12.91 -26.81
N LEU A 155 42.61 -12.08 -25.84
CA LEU A 155 43.19 -10.76 -25.65
C LEU A 155 44.25 -10.80 -24.54
N GLY A 156 45.52 -10.89 -24.97
CA GLY A 156 46.69 -10.94 -24.10
C GLY A 156 46.93 -9.65 -23.29
N THR A 157 47.92 -9.67 -22.39
CA THR A 157 48.29 -8.53 -21.55
C THR A 157 48.85 -7.38 -22.38
N LYS A 158 48.35 -6.15 -22.20
CA LYS A 158 48.76 -4.95 -22.96
C LYS A 158 48.69 -5.12 -24.49
N ASN A 159 47.80 -5.99 -24.99
CA ASN A 159 47.66 -6.25 -26.41
C ASN A 159 46.44 -5.52 -27.01
N MET A 160 46.51 -5.27 -28.32
CA MET A 160 45.42 -4.76 -29.13
C MET A 160 45.19 -5.74 -30.29
N THR A 161 43.94 -6.13 -30.52
CA THR A 161 43.57 -7.08 -31.57
C THR A 161 42.50 -6.45 -32.44
N VAL A 162 42.72 -6.46 -33.76
CA VAL A 162 41.74 -5.97 -34.75
C VAL A 162 41.09 -7.19 -35.40
N LEU A 163 39.76 -7.20 -35.44
CA LEU A 163 38.94 -8.26 -35.98
C LEU A 163 38.05 -7.71 -37.07
N THR A 164 37.96 -8.40 -38.19
CA THR A 164 37.11 -8.02 -39.33
C THR A 164 35.90 -8.94 -39.37
N SER A 165 34.70 -8.36 -39.48
CA SER A 165 33.45 -9.09 -39.68
C SER A 165 32.66 -8.50 -40.83
N THR A 166 31.91 -9.37 -41.49
CA THR A 166 30.91 -9.01 -42.49
C THR A 166 29.53 -9.36 -41.93
N VAL A 167 28.61 -8.41 -41.94
CA VAL A 167 27.20 -8.59 -41.59
C VAL A 167 26.42 -8.51 -42.88
N ALA A 168 25.69 -9.57 -43.20
CA ALA A 168 24.93 -9.67 -44.43
C ALA A 168 23.47 -10.00 -44.14
N THR A 169 22.56 -9.31 -44.82
CA THR A 169 21.13 -9.60 -44.83
C THR A 169 20.67 -9.86 -46.24
N ALA A 170 19.94 -10.96 -46.42
CA ALA A 170 19.36 -11.37 -47.68
C ALA A 170 17.85 -11.56 -47.51
N GLY A 171 17.07 -10.53 -47.85
CA GLY A 171 15.61 -10.66 -48.02
C GLY A 171 14.79 -10.66 -46.73
N GLU A 172 15.21 -9.90 -45.72
CA GLU A 172 14.42 -9.71 -44.49
C GLU A 172 13.17 -8.86 -44.79
N SER A 173 11.99 -9.36 -44.42
CA SER A 173 10.69 -8.70 -44.66
C SER A 173 10.47 -7.57 -43.65
N LEU A 174 10.34 -6.34 -44.13
CA LEU A 174 10.09 -5.16 -43.28
C LEU A 174 8.61 -4.76 -43.26
N ASP A 175 8.13 -4.34 -42.09
CA ASP A 175 6.85 -3.67 -41.93
C ASP A 175 6.83 -2.36 -42.75
N THR A 176 5.70 -2.06 -43.40
CA THR A 176 5.57 -0.96 -44.38
C THR A 176 5.87 0.42 -43.79
N THR A 177 5.66 0.61 -42.48
CA THR A 177 5.98 1.85 -41.75
C THR A 177 7.49 2.01 -41.49
N SER A 178 8.17 0.92 -41.11
CA SER A 178 9.60 0.90 -40.80
C SER A 178 10.46 1.01 -42.06
N GLY A 179 10.02 0.41 -43.17
CA GLY A 179 10.68 0.53 -44.48
C GLY A 179 10.63 1.96 -45.05
N GLY A 180 9.53 2.69 -44.83
CA GLY A 180 9.37 4.08 -45.27
C GLY A 180 10.29 5.06 -44.54
N GLN A 181 10.49 4.88 -43.23
CA GLN A 181 11.42 5.68 -42.43
C GLN A 181 12.88 5.43 -42.82
N LEU A 182 13.29 4.16 -42.95
CA LEU A 182 14.63 3.78 -43.42
C LEU A 182 14.95 4.36 -44.81
N GLN A 183 13.95 4.45 -45.69
CA GLN A 183 14.12 5.05 -47.02
C GLN A 183 14.25 6.58 -46.98
N ALA A 184 13.60 7.25 -46.03
CA ALA A 184 13.75 8.69 -45.81
C ALA A 184 15.12 9.03 -45.21
N ASP A 185 15.60 8.22 -44.26
CA ASP A 185 16.89 8.42 -43.61
C ASP A 185 18.07 8.11 -44.54
N ALA A 186 17.94 7.11 -45.42
CA ALA A 186 18.92 6.79 -46.45
C ALA A 186 19.08 7.91 -47.50
N LYS A 187 18.04 8.74 -47.73
CA LYS A 187 18.07 9.89 -48.66
C LYS A 187 18.64 11.16 -48.01
N SER A 188 18.78 11.20 -46.69
CA SER A 188 19.30 12.36 -45.97
C SER A 188 20.81 12.51 -46.18
N LYS A 189 21.31 13.75 -46.35
CA LYS A 189 22.75 14.05 -46.45
C LYS A 189 23.54 13.75 -45.15
N SER A 190 22.86 13.38 -44.07
CA SER A 190 23.43 13.18 -42.72
C SER A 190 24.03 11.79 -42.46
N GLY A 191 23.85 10.82 -43.37
CA GLY A 191 24.32 9.44 -43.22
C GLY A 191 23.42 8.61 -42.29
N LEU A 192 23.48 7.28 -42.43
CA LEU A 192 22.66 6.35 -41.66
C LEU A 192 23.23 6.17 -40.24
N GLY A 193 22.41 6.38 -39.22
CA GLY A 193 22.79 6.16 -37.81
C GLY A 193 22.66 4.69 -37.42
N LEU A 194 23.78 4.06 -37.12
CA LEU A 194 23.91 2.64 -36.81
C LEU A 194 24.27 2.40 -35.34
N THR A 195 23.64 1.37 -34.78
CA THR A 195 23.99 0.76 -33.49
C THR A 195 24.47 -0.67 -33.73
N VAL A 196 25.61 -1.01 -33.16
CA VAL A 196 26.21 -2.35 -33.25
C VAL A 196 26.22 -2.97 -31.86
N GLU A 197 25.57 -4.12 -31.70
CA GLU A 197 25.63 -4.91 -30.46
C GLU A 197 26.49 -6.16 -30.65
N PHE A 198 27.29 -6.46 -29.63
CA PHE A 198 28.14 -7.64 -29.55
C PHE A 198 27.76 -8.46 -28.32
N ASP A 199 27.35 -9.71 -28.52
CA ASP A 199 27.02 -10.65 -27.45
C ASP A 199 28.06 -11.79 -27.40
N THR A 200 28.69 -11.99 -26.24
CA THR A 200 29.72 -13.03 -26.06
C THR A 200 29.84 -13.51 -24.62
N LYS A 201 30.50 -14.65 -24.42
CA LYS A 201 30.90 -15.16 -23.10
C LYS A 201 32.39 -14.95 -22.89
N ILE A 202 32.74 -14.29 -21.79
CA ILE A 202 34.12 -13.95 -21.43
C ILE A 202 34.57 -14.80 -20.25
N SER A 203 35.79 -15.32 -20.31
CA SER A 203 36.50 -15.84 -19.13
C SER A 203 37.83 -15.11 -18.94
N VAL A 204 38.19 -14.85 -17.69
CA VAL A 204 39.39 -14.10 -17.32
C VAL A 204 40.37 -15.08 -16.66
N LYS A 205 41.63 -15.02 -17.06
CA LYS A 205 42.71 -15.76 -16.40
C LYS A 205 43.53 -14.79 -15.54
N PHE A 206 43.57 -15.06 -14.25
CA PHE A 206 44.45 -14.38 -13.29
C PHE A 206 45.51 -15.37 -12.81
N GLY A 207 46.77 -15.17 -13.22
CA GLY A 207 47.84 -16.14 -12.96
C GLY A 207 47.53 -17.53 -13.54
N GLY A 208 47.50 -18.56 -12.69
CA GLY A 208 47.21 -19.95 -13.08
C GLY A 208 45.72 -20.32 -13.17
N VAL A 209 44.81 -19.49 -12.66
CA VAL A 209 43.38 -19.82 -12.51
C VAL A 209 42.53 -19.12 -13.57
N LYS A 210 41.60 -19.86 -14.21
CA LYS A 210 40.64 -19.34 -15.19
C LYS A 210 39.24 -19.24 -14.56
N THR A 211 38.58 -18.10 -14.69
CA THR A 211 37.24 -17.87 -14.12
C THR A 211 36.13 -18.60 -14.88
N LYS A 212 34.97 -18.75 -14.22
CA LYS A 212 33.72 -19.11 -14.89
C LYS A 212 33.40 -18.10 -16.00
N LYS A 213 32.80 -18.59 -17.09
CA LYS A 213 32.38 -17.79 -18.23
C LYS A 213 31.21 -16.88 -17.84
N VAL A 214 31.31 -15.59 -18.13
CA VAL A 214 30.29 -14.58 -17.88
C VAL A 214 29.80 -14.03 -19.21
N LYS A 215 28.48 -13.96 -19.42
CA LYS A 215 27.90 -13.31 -20.61
C LYS A 215 28.10 -11.81 -20.53
N VAL A 216 28.57 -11.18 -21.60
CA VAL A 216 28.80 -9.74 -21.71
C VAL A 216 28.23 -9.25 -23.03
N ARG A 217 27.52 -8.12 -22.94
CA ARG A 217 27.02 -7.36 -24.09
C ARG A 217 27.79 -6.05 -24.21
N VAL A 218 28.28 -5.74 -25.41
CA VAL A 218 28.91 -4.46 -25.73
C VAL A 218 28.06 -3.76 -26.77
N THR A 219 27.66 -2.50 -26.51
CA THR A 219 26.89 -1.71 -27.46
C THR A 219 27.71 -0.49 -27.91
N CYS A 220 27.75 -0.28 -29.23
CA CYS A 220 28.37 0.88 -29.87
C CYS A 220 27.27 1.65 -30.61
N GLU A 221 26.82 2.75 -30.01
CA GLU A 221 25.74 3.61 -30.55
C GLU A 221 26.33 4.81 -31.32
N GLY A 222 25.55 5.34 -32.27
CA GLY A 222 25.83 6.63 -32.91
C GLY A 222 26.86 6.61 -34.04
N ILE A 223 27.04 5.48 -34.71
CA ILE A 223 27.97 5.36 -35.84
C ILE A 223 27.29 5.86 -37.11
N LYS A 224 27.84 6.90 -37.75
CA LYS A 224 27.30 7.41 -39.01
C LYS A 224 28.03 6.77 -40.19
N ALA A 225 27.29 6.09 -41.06
CA ALA A 225 27.81 5.51 -42.30
C ALA A 225 27.29 6.27 -43.53
N GLY A 226 28.19 6.62 -44.46
CA GLY A 226 27.82 7.22 -45.74
C GLY A 226 27.37 6.14 -46.74
N LEU A 227 26.27 6.39 -47.46
CA LEU A 227 25.82 5.53 -48.56
C LEU A 227 26.52 5.88 -49.89
N PRO A 228 26.75 4.91 -50.79
CA PRO A 228 27.28 5.19 -52.12
C PRO A 228 26.26 5.97 -52.98
N THR A 229 26.65 7.08 -53.58
CA THR A 229 25.79 7.94 -54.45
C THR A 229 25.83 7.52 -55.92
N GLU A 230 24.67 7.42 -56.57
CA GLU A 230 24.52 7.21 -58.02
C GLU A 230 24.74 8.51 -58.84
N GLU A 231 25.46 8.44 -59.97
CA GLU A 231 25.46 9.49 -61.00
C GLU A 231 24.52 9.12 -62.17
N VAL A 232 23.71 10.09 -62.61
CA VAL A 232 22.70 9.98 -63.66
C VAL A 232 23.29 10.31 -65.03
N VAL A 233 23.14 9.43 -66.02
CA VAL A 233 23.33 9.76 -67.45
C VAL A 233 22.13 9.27 -68.27
N ALA A 234 21.65 10.14 -69.16
CA ALA A 234 20.38 10.11 -69.88
C ALA A 234 20.21 8.97 -70.92
N SER A 235 18.95 8.66 -71.22
CA SER A 235 18.43 7.70 -72.21
C SER A 235 18.52 8.21 -73.67
N PRO A 236 18.42 7.36 -74.72
CA PRO A 236 17.10 6.92 -75.24
C PRO A 236 16.97 5.42 -75.63
N ALA A 237 15.71 5.00 -75.86
CA ALA A 237 15.07 3.68 -76.08
C ALA A 237 15.54 2.82 -77.30
N PRO A 238 14.96 1.63 -77.66
CA PRO A 238 13.86 0.81 -77.09
C PRO A 238 14.16 -0.72 -76.90
N ALA A 239 13.16 -1.47 -76.37
CA ALA A 239 13.12 -2.89 -75.93
C ALA A 239 13.42 -3.98 -77.00
N PRO A 240 13.40 -5.33 -76.71
CA PRO A 240 13.31 -6.08 -75.44
C PRO A 240 14.40 -7.17 -75.19
N SER A 241 14.55 -7.58 -73.91
CA SER A 241 15.20 -8.77 -73.26
C SER A 241 16.00 -9.81 -74.09
N PRO A 242 17.06 -10.50 -73.57
CA PRO A 242 17.22 -10.96 -72.17
C PRO A 242 18.65 -10.88 -71.57
N VAL A 243 18.76 -11.11 -70.25
CA VAL A 243 19.96 -11.44 -69.44
C VAL A 243 21.31 -10.82 -69.89
N ALA A 244 21.74 -9.76 -69.21
CA ALA A 244 23.14 -9.34 -69.18
C ALA A 244 23.55 -8.96 -67.75
N THR A 245 24.36 -9.84 -67.15
CA THR A 245 25.23 -9.56 -66.02
C THR A 245 26.09 -8.34 -66.35
N ILE A 246 25.95 -7.24 -65.59
CA ILE A 246 26.84 -6.09 -65.67
C ILE A 246 27.66 -6.03 -64.37
N THR A 247 28.87 -6.56 -64.47
CA THR A 247 29.96 -6.37 -63.52
C THR A 247 30.37 -4.88 -63.55
N ARG A 248 30.24 -4.17 -62.42
CA ARG A 248 30.80 -2.83 -62.24
C ARG A 248 31.74 -2.83 -61.04
N THR A 249 33.04 -2.94 -61.34
CA THR A 249 34.13 -2.62 -60.43
C THR A 249 34.22 -1.10 -60.27
N VAL A 250 34.08 -0.61 -59.04
CA VAL A 250 34.37 0.78 -58.68
C VAL A 250 35.61 0.79 -57.78
N THR A 251 36.65 1.43 -58.29
CA THR A 251 37.94 1.62 -57.65
C THR A 251 37.85 2.74 -56.61
N VAL A 252 38.50 2.52 -55.46
CA VAL A 252 38.41 3.28 -54.21
C VAL A 252 38.89 4.73 -54.35
N ALA A 253 38.10 5.68 -53.81
CA ALA A 253 38.57 7.01 -53.43
C ALA A 253 38.33 7.23 -51.92
N SER A 254 39.45 7.36 -51.17
CA SER A 254 39.68 7.85 -49.80
C SER A 254 38.74 7.46 -48.62
N PRO A 255 39.30 7.13 -47.44
CA PRO A 255 38.52 6.73 -46.27
C PRO A 255 37.73 7.92 -45.73
N ALA A 256 36.40 7.83 -45.73
CA ALA A 256 35.54 8.79 -45.05
C ALA A 256 35.85 8.78 -43.54
N THR A 257 36.10 9.96 -42.99
CA THR A 257 36.48 10.22 -41.60
C THR A 257 35.37 9.80 -40.64
N VAL A 258 35.55 8.69 -39.93
CA VAL A 258 34.64 8.26 -38.85
C VAL A 258 35.00 9.03 -37.57
N SER A 259 34.07 9.83 -37.05
CA SER A 259 34.17 10.35 -35.68
C SER A 259 33.93 9.21 -34.70
N GLY A 260 34.93 8.89 -33.87
CA GLY A 260 34.95 7.70 -33.03
C GLY A 260 33.88 7.70 -31.94
N GLY A 261 32.87 6.83 -32.08
CA GLY A 261 31.91 6.51 -31.02
C GLY A 261 32.57 5.70 -29.91
N LYS A 262 32.48 6.15 -28.65
CA LYS A 262 32.94 5.41 -27.47
C LYS A 262 31.94 4.28 -27.16
N CYS A 263 32.34 3.02 -27.33
CA CYS A 263 31.48 1.88 -27.01
C CYS A 263 31.29 1.74 -25.48
N LYS A 264 30.04 1.50 -25.05
CA LYS A 264 29.71 1.25 -23.63
C LYS A 264 29.75 -0.26 -23.38
N VAL A 265 30.66 -0.69 -22.52
CA VAL A 265 30.67 -2.08 -22.01
C VAL A 265 29.72 -2.15 -20.82
N GLN A 266 28.52 -2.69 -21.04
CA GLN A 266 27.59 -3.00 -19.95
C GLN A 266 27.86 -4.42 -19.45
N SER A 267 28.48 -4.56 -18.28
CA SER A 267 28.41 -5.80 -17.51
C SER A 267 27.03 -5.90 -16.88
N ARG A 268 26.00 -6.17 -17.69
CA ARG A 268 24.67 -6.49 -17.18
C ARG A 268 24.76 -7.91 -16.62
N VAL A 269 24.83 -8.03 -15.29
CA VAL A 269 24.19 -9.19 -14.65
C VAL A 269 22.75 -9.08 -15.10
N LEU A 270 22.35 -9.93 -16.06
CA LEU A 270 20.96 -10.08 -16.45
C LEU A 270 20.17 -10.27 -15.14
N HIS A 271 19.52 -9.20 -14.69
CA HIS A 271 18.38 -9.38 -13.81
C HIS A 271 17.41 -10.11 -14.72
N ASP A 272 17.27 -11.40 -14.48
CA ASP A 272 16.12 -12.14 -14.97
C ASP A 272 14.92 -11.31 -14.52
N ARG A 273 14.25 -10.65 -15.46
CA ARG A 273 12.95 -10.08 -15.16
C ARG A 273 12.11 -11.32 -14.91
N ASN A 274 11.93 -11.68 -13.65
CA ASN A 274 11.10 -12.80 -13.23
C ASN A 274 9.66 -12.52 -13.69
N TYR A 275 9.36 -12.84 -14.95
CA TYR A 275 7.99 -12.91 -15.43
C TYR A 275 7.41 -14.19 -14.85
N VAL A 276 6.62 -14.04 -13.79
CA VAL A 276 5.82 -15.14 -13.26
C VAL A 276 4.77 -15.48 -14.31
N ALA A 277 4.64 -16.76 -14.66
CA ALA A 277 3.58 -17.23 -15.54
C ALA A 277 2.22 -16.76 -15.01
N LYS A 278 1.31 -16.37 -15.90
CA LYS A 278 -0.02 -15.87 -15.54
C LYS A 278 -1.08 -16.91 -15.92
N ASP A 279 -2.04 -17.08 -15.02
CA ASP A 279 -3.27 -17.81 -15.26
C ASP A 279 -4.38 -16.82 -15.62
N ILE A 280 -5.19 -17.15 -16.63
CA ILE A 280 -6.17 -16.24 -17.22
C ILE A 280 -7.54 -16.92 -17.23
N ASN A 281 -8.46 -16.37 -16.43
CA ASN A 281 -9.86 -16.81 -16.39
C ASN A 281 -10.75 -15.81 -17.13
N PHE A 282 -11.70 -16.33 -17.91
CA PHE A 282 -12.59 -15.53 -18.76
C PHE A 282 -14.07 -15.64 -18.32
N GLY A 283 -14.83 -14.60 -18.62
CA GLY A 283 -16.29 -14.52 -18.54
C GLY A 283 -16.86 -14.88 -17.17
N THR A 284 -17.86 -15.76 -17.18
CA THR A 284 -18.60 -16.18 -15.98
C THR A 284 -17.73 -16.94 -14.98
N GLY A 285 -16.73 -17.69 -15.44
CA GLY A 285 -15.80 -18.41 -14.57
C GLY A 285 -14.98 -17.47 -13.69
N ALA A 286 -14.48 -16.38 -14.27
CA ALA A 286 -13.76 -15.34 -13.55
C ALA A 286 -14.64 -14.66 -12.48
N ARG A 287 -15.87 -14.28 -12.87
CA ARG A 287 -16.84 -13.65 -11.95
C ARG A 287 -17.26 -14.59 -10.83
N ALA A 288 -17.48 -15.87 -11.11
CA ALA A 288 -17.85 -16.87 -10.11
C ALA A 288 -16.75 -17.07 -9.06
N ALA A 289 -15.49 -17.16 -9.48
CA ALA A 289 -14.35 -17.28 -8.57
C ALA A 289 -14.22 -16.05 -7.64
N MET A 290 -14.35 -14.84 -8.20
CA MET A 290 -14.36 -13.61 -7.40
C MET A 290 -15.56 -13.56 -6.45
N LEU A 291 -16.76 -13.95 -6.92
CA LEU A 291 -17.99 -13.97 -6.13
C LEU A 291 -17.88 -14.90 -4.93
N GLN A 292 -17.18 -16.04 -5.07
CA GLN A 292 -16.90 -16.92 -3.94
C GLN A 292 -16.08 -16.20 -2.86
N GLY A 293 -15.06 -15.44 -3.26
CA GLY A 293 -14.21 -14.69 -2.31
C GLY A 293 -14.96 -13.55 -1.64
N VAL A 294 -15.78 -12.82 -2.40
CA VAL A 294 -16.67 -11.78 -1.89
C VAL A 294 -17.66 -12.36 -0.87
N ASN A 295 -18.31 -13.48 -1.21
CA ASN A 295 -19.28 -14.13 -0.34
C ASN A 295 -18.64 -14.62 0.96
N GLU A 296 -17.55 -15.38 0.91
CA GLU A 296 -16.94 -15.90 2.14
C GLU A 296 -16.44 -14.80 3.08
N LEU A 297 -15.90 -13.70 2.54
CA LEU A 297 -15.51 -12.54 3.33
C LEU A 297 -16.74 -11.83 3.92
N ALA A 298 -17.77 -11.58 3.12
CA ALA A 298 -18.98 -10.92 3.58
C ALA A 298 -19.76 -11.76 4.61
N GLU A 299 -19.80 -13.08 4.46
CA GLU A 299 -20.39 -14.02 5.43
C GLU A 299 -19.68 -13.97 6.78
N ALA A 300 -18.35 -13.77 6.80
CA ALA A 300 -17.58 -13.61 8.04
C ALA A 300 -17.82 -12.24 8.69
N VAL A 301 -17.99 -11.17 7.90
CA VAL A 301 -18.19 -9.81 8.40
C VAL A 301 -19.63 -9.57 8.86
N LYS A 302 -20.63 -10.08 8.14
CA LYS A 302 -22.06 -9.82 8.41
C LYS A 302 -22.52 -10.28 9.80
N VAL A 303 -21.82 -11.21 10.43
CA VAL A 303 -22.16 -11.71 11.77
C VAL A 303 -22.06 -10.62 12.85
N THR A 304 -21.27 -9.56 12.59
CA THR A 304 -21.09 -8.46 13.53
C THR A 304 -22.18 -7.40 13.43
N MET A 305 -23.04 -7.45 12.41
CA MET A 305 -23.97 -6.38 12.12
C MET A 305 -25.18 -6.34 13.06
N GLY A 306 -25.52 -5.12 13.50
CA GLY A 306 -26.70 -4.83 14.31
C GLY A 306 -26.50 -5.01 15.82
N PRO A 307 -27.48 -4.61 16.65
CA PRO A 307 -27.34 -4.60 18.11
C PRO A 307 -27.16 -6.01 18.72
N LYS A 308 -27.66 -7.05 18.04
CA LYS A 308 -27.47 -8.46 18.41
C LYS A 308 -26.37 -9.15 17.58
N GLY A 309 -25.51 -8.36 16.94
CA GLY A 309 -24.32 -8.84 16.25
C GLY A 309 -23.35 -9.51 17.22
N ARG A 310 -22.63 -10.53 16.71
CA ARG A 310 -21.69 -11.35 17.48
C ARG A 310 -20.25 -10.93 17.21
N ASN A 311 -19.36 -11.25 18.14
CA ASN A 311 -17.94 -10.95 18.01
C ASN A 311 -17.26 -11.96 17.10
N VAL A 312 -16.27 -11.50 16.35
CA VAL A 312 -15.35 -12.34 15.59
C VAL A 312 -14.02 -12.39 16.34
N ILE A 313 -13.44 -13.59 16.44
CA ILE A 313 -12.15 -13.83 17.07
C ILE A 313 -11.10 -14.01 15.97
N ILE A 314 -10.06 -13.19 16.01
CA ILE A 314 -8.97 -13.16 15.04
C ILE A 314 -7.69 -13.62 15.74
N GLU A 315 -7.07 -14.67 15.20
CA GLU A 315 -5.76 -15.13 15.66
C GLU A 315 -4.68 -14.09 15.34
N LYS A 316 -3.82 -13.81 16.32
CA LYS A 316 -2.62 -13.00 16.14
C LYS A 316 -1.39 -13.92 16.23
N LYS A 317 -0.35 -13.64 15.44
CA LYS A 317 0.94 -14.37 15.50
C LYS A 317 1.55 -14.35 16.91
N HIS A 318 1.38 -13.24 17.64
CA HIS A 318 1.86 -13.06 19.00
C HIS A 318 0.78 -12.39 19.87
N GLY A 319 0.73 -12.77 21.15
CA GLY A 319 -0.21 -12.23 22.13
C GLY A 319 -1.59 -12.91 22.13
N ALA A 320 -2.54 -12.30 22.83
CA ALA A 320 -3.91 -12.77 22.89
C ALA A 320 -4.64 -12.53 21.55
N PRO A 321 -5.63 -13.38 21.18
CA PRO A 321 -6.42 -13.15 19.97
C PRO A 321 -7.18 -11.83 20.06
N LYS A 322 -7.37 -11.15 18.93
CA LYS A 322 -8.21 -9.95 18.88
C LYS A 322 -9.67 -10.37 18.78
N VAL A 323 -10.49 -9.89 19.71
CA VAL A 323 -11.94 -10.01 19.65
C VAL A 323 -12.47 -8.66 19.16
N THR A 324 -13.29 -8.66 18.12
CA THR A 324 -13.81 -7.40 17.56
C THR A 324 -15.20 -7.59 16.95
N LYS A 325 -15.96 -6.50 16.93
CA LYS A 325 -17.19 -6.35 16.13
C LYS A 325 -16.99 -5.48 14.88
N ASP A 326 -15.82 -4.85 14.75
CA ASP A 326 -15.54 -3.97 13.62
C ASP A 326 -15.35 -4.79 12.33
N GLY A 327 -16.16 -4.47 11.33
CA GLY A 327 -16.16 -5.14 10.03
C GLY A 327 -14.87 -4.93 9.25
N VAL A 328 -14.21 -3.76 9.35
CA VAL A 328 -12.96 -3.53 8.59
C VAL A 328 -11.80 -4.32 9.17
N THR A 329 -11.72 -4.45 10.50
CA THR A 329 -10.71 -5.29 11.17
C THR A 329 -10.88 -6.76 10.76
N VAL A 330 -12.11 -7.28 10.73
CA VAL A 330 -12.38 -8.65 10.26
C VAL A 330 -12.01 -8.81 8.79
N ALA A 331 -12.49 -7.92 7.92
CA ALA A 331 -12.21 -7.98 6.48
C ALA A 331 -10.70 -7.98 6.20
N LYS A 332 -9.93 -7.12 6.88
CA LYS A 332 -8.46 -7.04 6.69
C LYS A 332 -7.76 -8.36 7.00
N SER A 333 -8.21 -9.09 8.03
CA SER A 333 -7.59 -10.34 8.48
C SER A 333 -7.79 -11.55 7.56
N ILE A 334 -8.73 -11.50 6.61
CA ILE A 334 -9.10 -12.68 5.79
C ILE A 334 -8.27 -12.72 4.50
N GLU A 335 -7.38 -13.69 4.33
CA GLU A 335 -6.66 -13.91 3.07
C GLU A 335 -6.91 -15.32 2.53
N PHE A 336 -7.13 -15.42 1.22
CA PHE A 336 -7.38 -16.70 0.55
C PHE A 336 -6.15 -17.18 -0.20
N GLY A 337 -5.83 -18.47 -0.08
CA GLY A 337 -4.73 -19.09 -0.83
C GLY A 337 -4.97 -19.10 -2.35
N GLU A 338 -6.24 -19.18 -2.77
CA GLU A 338 -6.62 -19.10 -4.17
C GLU A 338 -6.64 -17.65 -4.65
N LYS A 339 -5.77 -17.31 -5.61
CA LYS A 339 -5.56 -15.92 -6.04
C LYS A 339 -6.78 -15.27 -6.71
N ALA A 340 -7.50 -15.99 -7.58
CA ALA A 340 -8.69 -15.44 -8.26
C ALA A 340 -9.80 -15.08 -7.25
N LYS A 341 -10.02 -15.96 -6.27
CA LYS A 341 -10.90 -15.72 -5.13
C LYS A 341 -10.41 -14.58 -4.23
N ASN A 342 -9.09 -14.53 -3.97
CA ASN A 342 -8.49 -13.49 -3.13
C ASN A 342 -8.62 -12.09 -3.73
N ILE A 343 -8.63 -11.95 -5.06
CA ILE A 343 -8.89 -10.66 -5.73
C ILE A 343 -10.27 -10.11 -5.37
N GLY A 344 -11.31 -10.95 -5.44
CA GLY A 344 -12.66 -10.56 -5.03
C GLY A 344 -12.70 -10.10 -3.57
N ALA A 345 -12.03 -10.84 -2.68
CA ALA A 345 -11.91 -10.48 -1.28
C ALA A 345 -11.19 -9.15 -1.06
N HIS A 346 -10.04 -8.93 -1.73
CA HIS A 346 -9.27 -7.69 -1.62
C HIS A 346 -10.07 -6.46 -2.07
N LEU A 347 -10.89 -6.58 -3.11
CA LEU A 347 -11.74 -5.48 -3.57
C LEU A 347 -12.79 -5.11 -2.51
N VAL A 348 -13.38 -6.10 -1.81
CA VAL A 348 -14.28 -5.82 -0.68
C VAL A 348 -13.54 -5.22 0.52
N LYS A 349 -12.30 -5.67 0.81
CA LYS A 349 -11.47 -5.03 1.83
C LYS A 349 -11.21 -3.56 1.52
N GLN A 350 -11.01 -3.22 0.25
CA GLN A 350 -10.83 -1.84 -0.18
C GLN A 350 -12.10 -1.02 0.07
N VAL A 351 -13.30 -1.55 -0.22
CA VAL A 351 -14.57 -0.91 0.14
C VAL A 351 -14.63 -0.62 1.63
N ALA A 352 -14.44 -1.66 2.46
CA ALA A 352 -14.51 -1.51 3.92
C ALA A 352 -13.49 -0.48 4.43
N SER A 353 -12.28 -0.45 3.86
CA SER A 353 -11.26 0.52 4.24
C SER A 353 -11.57 1.94 3.76
N ALA A 354 -12.13 2.11 2.57
CA ALA A 354 -12.51 3.41 2.03
C ALA A 354 -13.64 4.04 2.86
N THR A 355 -14.68 3.26 3.18
CA THR A 355 -15.78 3.71 4.03
C THR A 355 -15.30 4.05 5.44
N ASN A 356 -14.39 3.24 6.00
CA ASN A 356 -13.77 3.54 7.29
C ASN A 356 -12.96 4.84 7.27
N SER A 357 -12.26 5.15 6.18
CA SER A 357 -11.51 6.40 6.06
C SER A 357 -12.40 7.62 5.86
N ALA A 358 -13.55 7.46 5.17
CA ALA A 358 -14.45 8.57 4.86
C ALA A 358 -15.41 8.91 6.00
N ALA A 359 -15.98 7.90 6.66
CA ALA A 359 -17.00 8.07 7.69
C ALA A 359 -16.63 7.45 9.04
N GLY A 360 -15.70 6.48 9.08
CA GLY A 360 -15.24 5.85 10.31
C GLY A 360 -16.24 4.94 11.01
N ASP A 361 -17.36 4.63 10.35
CA ASP A 361 -18.38 3.65 10.73
C ASP A 361 -19.06 3.13 9.44
N GLY A 362 -19.93 2.12 9.53
CA GLY A 362 -20.71 1.57 8.40
C GLY A 362 -19.93 0.58 7.54
N THR A 363 -18.76 0.12 8.00
CA THR A 363 -17.88 -0.79 7.26
C THR A 363 -18.59 -2.12 6.96
N THR A 364 -19.25 -2.70 7.95
CA THR A 364 -20.07 -3.92 7.80
C THR A 364 -21.22 -3.69 6.82
N CYS A 365 -21.89 -2.54 6.88
CA CYS A 365 -22.98 -2.22 5.97
C CYS A 365 -22.50 -2.14 4.52
N ALA A 366 -21.36 -1.48 4.26
CA ALA A 366 -20.76 -1.41 2.94
C ALA A 366 -20.45 -2.80 2.39
N THR A 367 -19.87 -3.70 3.20
CA THR A 367 -19.57 -5.08 2.75
C THR A 367 -20.81 -5.90 2.38
N VAL A 368 -21.89 -5.81 3.17
CA VAL A 368 -23.16 -6.50 2.90
C VAL A 368 -23.82 -5.97 1.63
N LEU A 369 -23.78 -4.65 1.43
CA LEU A 369 -24.27 -4.03 0.19
C LEU A 369 -23.44 -4.47 -1.02
N THR A 370 -22.11 -4.50 -0.90
CA THR A 370 -21.23 -4.97 -1.98
C THR A 370 -21.55 -6.39 -2.37
N GLN A 371 -21.73 -7.29 -1.38
CA GLN A 371 -22.11 -8.67 -1.63
C GLN A 371 -23.44 -8.76 -2.39
N ALA A 372 -24.48 -8.04 -1.93
CA ALA A 372 -25.81 -8.08 -2.53
C ALA A 372 -25.80 -7.55 -3.97
N ILE A 373 -25.21 -6.36 -4.19
CA ILE A 373 -25.14 -5.73 -5.52
C ILE A 373 -24.32 -6.60 -6.47
N PHE A 374 -23.19 -7.14 -6.04
CA PHE A 374 -22.34 -7.95 -6.90
C PHE A 374 -22.98 -9.30 -7.25
N MET A 375 -23.59 -9.98 -6.29
CA MET A 375 -24.30 -11.25 -6.52
C MET A 375 -25.43 -11.07 -7.53
N GLU A 376 -26.23 -10.02 -7.35
CA GLU A 376 -27.37 -9.76 -8.21
C GLU A 376 -26.96 -9.20 -9.59
N GLY A 377 -25.87 -8.44 -9.63
CA GLY A 377 -25.21 -8.04 -10.86
C GLY A 377 -24.73 -9.25 -11.67
N CYS A 378 -24.05 -10.22 -11.03
CA CYS A 378 -23.63 -11.45 -11.69
C CYS A 378 -24.79 -12.24 -12.28
N LYS A 379 -25.93 -12.35 -11.55
CA LYS A 379 -27.15 -12.99 -12.08
C LYS A 379 -27.71 -12.25 -13.28
N SER A 380 -27.69 -10.92 -13.27
CA SER A 380 -28.21 -10.09 -14.36
C SER A 380 -27.35 -10.21 -15.62
N VAL A 381 -26.03 -10.21 -15.46
CA VAL A 381 -25.09 -10.45 -16.57
C VAL A 381 -25.25 -11.88 -17.12
N ALA A 382 -25.50 -12.88 -16.26
CA ALA A 382 -25.77 -14.25 -16.71
C ALA A 382 -27.06 -14.39 -17.54
N VAL A 383 -28.06 -13.53 -17.29
CA VAL A 383 -29.29 -13.44 -18.11
C VAL A 383 -29.04 -12.74 -19.46
N GLY A 384 -27.86 -12.13 -19.65
CA GLY A 384 -27.49 -11.43 -20.89
C GLY A 384 -27.81 -9.94 -20.89
N VAL A 385 -28.04 -9.34 -19.71
CA VAL A 385 -28.20 -7.87 -19.60
C VAL A 385 -26.88 -7.18 -19.92
N ASN A 386 -26.93 -6.09 -20.69
CA ASN A 386 -25.77 -5.25 -20.96
C ASN A 386 -25.21 -4.65 -19.66
N VAL A 387 -23.93 -4.90 -19.40
CA VAL A 387 -23.27 -4.50 -18.14
C VAL A 387 -23.12 -2.98 -18.02
N MET A 388 -22.97 -2.28 -19.14
CA MET A 388 -22.80 -0.81 -19.13
C MET A 388 -24.11 -0.09 -18.79
N ASP A 389 -25.24 -0.62 -19.28
CA ASP A 389 -26.57 -0.11 -18.94
C ASP A 389 -26.90 -0.42 -17.47
N LEU A 390 -26.53 -1.62 -17.00
CA LEU A 390 -26.64 -1.98 -15.59
C LEU A 390 -25.85 -1.02 -14.68
N ARG A 391 -24.61 -0.69 -15.07
CA ARG A 391 -23.77 0.28 -14.35
C ARG A 391 -24.40 1.66 -14.28
N THR A 392 -24.88 2.15 -15.42
CA THR A 392 -25.50 3.48 -15.50
C THR A 392 -26.78 3.55 -14.68
N GLY A 393 -27.64 2.53 -14.79
CA GLY A 393 -28.88 2.45 -14.03
C GLY A 393 -28.67 2.37 -12.52
N ILE A 394 -27.67 1.61 -12.05
CA ILE A 394 -27.35 1.54 -10.61
C ILE A 394 -26.82 2.89 -10.11
N ASN A 395 -25.95 3.57 -10.85
CA ASN A 395 -25.46 4.89 -10.47
C ASN A 395 -26.60 5.91 -10.35
N MET A 396 -27.51 5.95 -11.33
CA MET A 396 -28.68 6.83 -11.27
C MET A 396 -29.58 6.53 -10.07
N ALA A 397 -29.76 5.26 -9.73
CA ALA A 397 -30.55 4.84 -8.58
C ALA A 397 -29.87 5.26 -7.25
N VAL A 398 -28.54 5.08 -7.15
CA VAL A 398 -27.74 5.53 -5.99
C VAL A 398 -27.86 7.05 -5.82
N ASP A 399 -27.68 7.83 -6.89
CA ASP A 399 -27.77 9.29 -6.85
C ASP A 399 -29.16 9.77 -6.42
N ALA A 400 -30.21 9.13 -6.93
CA ALA A 400 -31.59 9.42 -6.54
C ALA A 400 -31.85 9.09 -5.06
N VAL A 401 -31.24 8.01 -4.52
CA VAL A 401 -31.38 7.66 -3.10
C VAL A 401 -30.67 8.69 -2.23
N ILE A 402 -29.45 9.09 -2.62
CA ILE A 402 -28.68 10.07 -1.88
C ILE A 402 -29.40 11.42 -1.84
N ALA A 403 -30.03 11.83 -2.94
CA ALA A 403 -30.82 13.05 -2.98
C ALA A 403 -32.02 13.00 -2.02
N ASP A 404 -32.77 11.90 -2.01
CA ASP A 404 -33.91 11.72 -1.08
C ASP A 404 -33.46 11.66 0.39
N LEU A 405 -32.34 10.98 0.66
CA LEU A 405 -31.72 10.92 1.99
C LEU A 405 -31.32 12.32 2.50
N LYS A 406 -30.71 13.14 1.65
CA LYS A 406 -30.35 14.52 1.98
C LYS A 406 -31.57 15.38 2.30
N ASN A 407 -32.68 15.17 1.60
CA ASN A 407 -33.93 15.90 1.86
C ASN A 407 -34.59 15.52 3.20
N LYS A 408 -34.33 14.31 3.70
CA LYS A 408 -34.88 13.78 4.96
C LYS A 408 -33.96 13.98 6.16
N ALA A 409 -32.75 14.48 5.96
CA ALA A 409 -31.74 14.60 7.00
C ALA A 409 -32.14 15.67 8.03
N LEU A 410 -32.01 15.32 9.30
CA LEU A 410 -32.25 16.21 10.44
C LEU A 410 -30.90 16.65 11.01
N MET A 411 -30.67 17.95 11.08
CA MET A 411 -29.44 18.50 11.65
C MET A 411 -29.50 18.46 13.17
N ILE A 412 -28.43 17.95 13.79
CA ILE A 412 -28.32 17.83 15.25
C ILE A 412 -27.65 19.08 15.82
N SER A 413 -28.18 19.56 16.94
CA SER A 413 -27.54 20.63 17.72
C SER A 413 -27.57 20.37 19.22
N THR A 414 -28.40 19.44 19.71
CA THR A 414 -28.55 19.21 21.14
C THR A 414 -27.60 18.12 21.65
N PRO A 415 -27.10 18.22 22.90
CA PRO A 415 -26.23 17.20 23.48
C PRO A 415 -26.95 15.86 23.69
N GLU A 416 -28.28 15.86 23.88
CA GLU A 416 -29.09 14.65 24.01
C GLU A 416 -29.12 13.83 22.71
N GLU A 417 -29.28 14.51 21.56
CA GLU A 417 -29.23 13.87 20.24
C GLU A 417 -27.84 13.30 19.94
N ILE A 418 -26.76 13.99 20.34
CA ILE A 418 -25.38 13.49 20.21
C ILE A 418 -25.19 12.24 21.07
N THR A 419 -25.67 12.27 22.32
CA THR A 419 -25.64 11.13 23.24
C THR A 419 -26.37 9.93 22.63
N GLN A 420 -27.51 10.17 21.99
CA GLN A 420 -28.29 9.14 21.32
C GLN A 420 -27.52 8.50 20.16
N VAL A 421 -26.95 9.30 19.24
CA VAL A 421 -26.14 8.79 18.12
C VAL A 421 -24.94 7.98 18.63
N ALA A 422 -24.25 8.50 19.65
CA ALA A 422 -23.11 7.83 20.26
C ALA A 422 -23.51 6.49 20.90
N THR A 423 -24.64 6.45 21.60
CA THR A 423 -25.15 5.25 22.29
C THR A 423 -25.46 4.13 21.31
N ILE A 424 -26.10 4.43 20.17
CA ILE A 424 -26.44 3.42 19.16
C ILE A 424 -25.16 2.80 18.58
N SER A 425 -24.22 3.67 18.21
CA SER A 425 -22.94 3.29 17.61
C SER A 425 -22.08 2.50 18.59
N ALA A 426 -22.19 2.78 19.90
CA ALA A 426 -21.57 2.02 20.98
C ALA A 426 -22.30 0.70 21.32
N ASN A 427 -23.24 0.24 20.48
CA ASN A 427 -24.07 -0.96 20.68
C ASN A 427 -25.03 -0.91 21.89
N GLY A 428 -25.55 0.29 22.22
CA GLY A 428 -26.53 0.50 23.28
C GLY A 428 -25.94 0.86 24.65
N GLU A 429 -24.63 1.08 24.73
CA GLU A 429 -23.95 1.48 25.97
C GLU A 429 -24.06 3.00 26.17
N ARG A 430 -24.95 3.40 27.09
CA ARG A 430 -25.28 4.82 27.33
C ARG A 430 -24.14 5.60 27.99
N GLU A 431 -23.36 4.94 28.86
CA GLU A 431 -22.22 5.56 29.57
C GLU A 431 -21.18 6.12 28.58
N ILE A 432 -20.81 5.34 27.56
CA ILE A 432 -19.92 5.78 26.47
C ILE A 432 -20.53 6.99 25.74
N GLY A 433 -21.83 6.94 25.45
CA GLY A 433 -22.52 8.02 24.75
C GLY A 433 -22.53 9.35 25.51
N GLU A 434 -22.77 9.30 26.83
CA GLU A 434 -22.77 10.48 27.70
C GLU A 434 -21.37 11.07 27.82
N LEU A 435 -20.34 10.24 27.98
CA LEU A 435 -18.94 10.70 28.03
C LEU A 435 -18.50 11.34 26.71
N ILE A 436 -18.90 10.77 25.56
CA ILE A 436 -18.61 11.36 24.24
C ILE A 436 -19.32 12.71 24.09
N ALA A 437 -20.59 12.82 24.48
CA ALA A 437 -21.33 14.07 24.41
C ALA A 437 -20.69 15.15 25.30
N GLN A 438 -20.30 14.81 26.53
CA GLN A 438 -19.57 15.71 27.44
C GLN A 438 -18.21 16.13 26.86
N ALA A 439 -17.49 15.20 26.22
CA ALA A 439 -16.23 15.51 25.55
C ALA A 439 -16.45 16.51 24.41
N MET A 440 -17.44 16.27 23.55
CA MET A 440 -17.78 17.15 22.42
C MET A 440 -18.27 18.54 22.87
N GLU A 441 -18.99 18.62 23.99
CA GLU A 441 -19.43 19.90 24.56
C GLU A 441 -18.25 20.73 25.07
N LYS A 442 -17.32 20.10 25.80
CA LYS A 442 -16.14 20.79 26.36
C LYS A 442 -15.12 21.19 25.29
N VAL A 443 -14.94 20.35 24.28
CA VAL A 443 -13.90 20.50 23.25
C VAL A 443 -14.42 21.26 22.02
N GLY A 444 -15.74 21.31 21.84
CA GLY A 444 -16.40 21.92 20.69
C GLY A 444 -16.45 20.99 19.46
N LYS A 445 -17.22 21.40 18.44
CA LYS A 445 -17.46 20.61 17.22
C LYS A 445 -16.17 20.20 16.49
N ASP A 446 -15.22 21.13 16.43
CA ASP A 446 -13.96 20.99 15.67
C ASP A 446 -12.79 20.47 16.52
N GLY A 447 -13.01 20.25 17.82
CA GLY A 447 -11.92 19.91 18.70
C GLY A 447 -11.57 18.41 18.70
N VAL A 448 -10.44 18.09 19.31
CA VAL A 448 -9.80 16.78 19.15
C VAL A 448 -10.10 15.89 20.33
N ILE A 449 -10.73 14.75 20.08
CA ILE A 449 -10.91 13.70 21.06
C ILE A 449 -9.99 12.54 20.69
N THR A 450 -9.22 12.07 21.67
CA THR A 450 -8.23 11.00 21.55
C THR A 450 -8.58 9.87 22.50
N ILE A 451 -8.34 8.64 22.08
CA ILE A 451 -8.71 7.47 22.89
C ILE A 451 -7.42 6.78 23.36
N ALA A 452 -7.31 6.63 24.68
CA ALA A 452 -6.19 6.02 25.39
C ALA A 452 -6.66 4.81 26.19
N ASP A 453 -5.72 3.95 26.55
CA ASP A 453 -6.02 2.80 27.39
C ASP A 453 -6.02 3.26 28.86
N GLY A 454 -7.13 3.03 29.55
CA GLY A 454 -7.29 3.30 30.97
C GLY A 454 -6.59 2.22 31.81
N VAL A 455 -6.11 2.61 32.99
CA VAL A 455 -5.58 1.67 34.00
C VAL A 455 -6.71 1.20 34.93
N THR A 456 -7.78 2.00 35.02
CA THR A 456 -8.95 1.76 35.85
C THR A 456 -9.97 0.84 35.15
N LEU A 457 -10.91 0.31 35.92
CA LEU A 457 -12.01 -0.51 35.39
C LEU A 457 -13.08 0.34 34.70
N GLU A 458 -13.22 1.60 35.13
CA GLU A 458 -14.22 2.55 34.64
C GLU A 458 -13.63 3.46 33.56
N ASP A 459 -14.49 3.98 32.69
CA ASP A 459 -14.09 4.92 31.64
C ASP A 459 -13.92 6.33 32.22
N GLU A 460 -12.82 7.00 31.88
CA GLU A 460 -12.48 8.34 32.37
C GLU A 460 -12.33 9.33 31.21
N LEU A 461 -12.77 10.58 31.43
CA LEU A 461 -12.62 11.68 30.47
C LEU A 461 -11.74 12.78 31.06
N ASP A 462 -10.54 12.94 30.52
CA ASP A 462 -9.65 14.05 30.85
C ASP A 462 -9.70 15.09 29.74
N VAL A 463 -10.06 16.34 30.06
CA VAL A 463 -9.95 17.45 29.12
C VAL A 463 -8.66 18.21 29.39
N VAL A 464 -7.80 18.23 28.39
CA VAL A 464 -6.45 18.77 28.45
C VAL A 464 -6.31 19.86 27.40
N GLU A 465 -5.66 20.97 27.75
CA GLU A 465 -5.24 21.96 26.75
C GLU A 465 -4.14 21.33 25.87
N GLY A 466 -4.34 21.30 24.56
CA GLY A 466 -3.42 20.63 23.64
C GLY A 466 -3.72 20.92 22.19
N MET A 467 -2.88 20.41 21.30
CA MET A 467 -3.00 20.58 19.85
C MET A 467 -2.68 19.29 19.12
N LYS A 468 -3.40 19.03 18.03
CA LYS A 468 -3.10 17.95 17.07
C LYS A 468 -2.51 18.52 15.78
N LEU A 469 -1.38 17.95 15.35
CA LEU A 469 -0.71 18.23 14.10
C LEU A 469 -0.89 17.04 13.14
N GLY A 470 -1.27 17.29 11.89
CA GLY A 470 -1.44 16.27 10.84
C GLY A 470 -0.11 15.83 10.21
N ARG A 471 0.92 15.59 11.04
CA ARG A 471 2.22 15.04 10.65
C ARG A 471 2.68 14.07 11.73
N GLY A 472 3.13 12.89 11.34
CA GLY A 472 3.71 11.90 12.24
C GLY A 472 5.24 11.85 12.18
N TYR A 473 5.80 10.77 12.73
CA TYR A 473 7.24 10.55 12.74
C TYR A 473 7.79 10.35 11.32
N ILE A 474 8.98 10.89 11.04
CA ILE A 474 9.64 10.73 9.73
C ILE A 474 10.07 9.27 9.51
N SER A 475 10.37 8.55 10.60
CA SER A 475 10.87 7.17 10.54
C SER A 475 10.26 6.30 11.64
N ALA A 476 9.87 5.08 11.30
CA ALA A 476 9.32 4.10 12.23
C ALA A 476 10.31 3.68 13.33
N TYR A 477 11.61 3.91 13.15
CA TYR A 477 12.60 3.70 14.22
C TYR A 477 12.38 4.64 15.42
N PHE A 478 11.60 5.71 15.27
CA PHE A 478 11.21 6.57 16.39
C PHE A 478 10.07 6.02 17.24
N VAL A 479 9.46 4.89 16.87
CA VAL A 479 8.44 4.22 17.71
C VAL A 479 9.03 3.79 19.06
N THR A 480 8.27 4.02 20.13
CA THR A 480 8.63 3.60 21.50
C THR A 480 7.83 2.36 21.88
N ASP A 481 6.54 2.33 21.53
CA ASP A 481 5.68 1.17 21.72
C ASP A 481 5.44 0.44 20.39
N GLN A 482 5.99 -0.76 20.27
CA GLN A 482 5.86 -1.59 19.08
C GLN A 482 4.44 -2.12 18.86
N LYS A 483 3.61 -2.22 19.91
CA LYS A 483 2.23 -2.71 19.79
C LYS A 483 1.34 -1.68 19.09
N THR A 484 1.40 -0.44 19.55
CA THR A 484 0.57 0.65 19.02
C THR A 484 1.20 1.38 17.84
N GLN A 485 2.49 1.13 17.54
CA GLN A 485 3.28 1.85 16.53
C GLN A 485 3.30 3.36 16.78
N LYS A 486 3.35 3.76 18.06
CA LYS A 486 3.40 5.15 18.52
C LYS A 486 4.71 5.46 19.24
N CYS A 487 5.14 6.71 19.13
CA CYS A 487 6.20 7.29 19.93
C CYS A 487 5.57 8.13 21.04
N GLU A 488 5.77 7.73 22.29
CA GLU A 488 5.36 8.50 23.46
C GLU A 488 6.57 9.18 24.09
N LEU A 489 6.46 10.49 24.30
CA LEU A 489 7.48 11.33 24.94
C LEU A 489 6.86 12.04 26.15
N GLU A 490 7.43 11.84 27.33
CA GLU A 490 7.01 12.49 28.59
C GLU A 490 7.90 13.68 28.91
N ASN A 491 7.30 14.83 29.20
CA ASN A 491 7.95 16.12 29.42
C ASN A 491 9.00 16.52 28.35
N PRO A 492 8.70 16.42 27.03
CA PRO A 492 9.68 16.73 26.00
C PRO A 492 10.00 18.22 25.88
N LEU A 493 11.22 18.49 25.43
CA LEU A 493 11.63 19.76 24.83
C LEU A 493 11.26 19.76 23.35
N ILE A 494 10.75 20.87 22.84
CA ILE A 494 10.27 20.99 21.46
C ILE A 494 11.13 22.02 20.73
N LEU A 495 11.90 21.56 19.74
CA LEU A 495 12.65 22.41 18.81
C LEU A 495 11.75 22.75 17.62
N ILE A 496 11.54 24.04 17.37
CA ILE A 496 10.71 24.53 16.27
C ILE A 496 11.61 25.25 15.27
N HIS A 497 11.72 24.71 14.05
CA HIS A 497 12.58 25.23 13.00
C HIS A 497 11.82 25.34 11.67
N ASP A 498 11.90 26.48 10.98
CA ASP A 498 11.16 26.67 9.71
C ASP A 498 11.83 25.99 8.50
N LYS A 499 13.16 25.81 8.54
CA LYS A 499 13.94 25.26 7.43
C LYS A 499 14.27 23.79 7.59
N LYS A 500 14.91 23.22 6.57
CA LYS A 500 15.42 21.85 6.56
C LYS A 500 16.69 21.74 7.39
N ILE A 501 16.85 20.62 8.08
CA ILE A 501 18.04 20.33 8.86
C ILE A 501 18.93 19.34 8.10
N SER A 502 20.01 19.87 7.51
CA SER A 502 21.10 19.13 6.87
C SER A 502 22.31 18.98 7.79
N ASP A 503 22.60 20.01 8.57
CA ASP A 503 23.88 20.17 9.25
C ASP A 503 23.96 19.34 10.54
N MET A 504 24.82 18.33 10.54
CA MET A 504 25.01 17.45 11.70
C MET A 504 25.55 18.20 12.93
N ASN A 505 26.46 19.15 12.73
CA ASN A 505 27.12 19.87 13.83
C ASN A 505 26.12 20.66 14.68
N SER A 506 25.14 21.29 14.02
CA SER A 506 24.13 22.11 14.67
C SER A 506 23.16 21.23 15.48
N LEU A 507 22.82 20.04 14.98
CA LEU A 507 22.03 19.05 15.73
C LEU A 507 22.75 18.51 16.95
N VAL A 508 24.07 18.26 16.86
CA VAL A 508 24.85 17.75 18.00
C VAL A 508 24.77 18.70 19.18
N ARG A 509 24.87 20.02 18.94
CA ARG A 509 24.73 21.03 20.02
C ARG A 509 23.36 21.00 20.68
N ILE A 510 22.30 20.84 19.90
CA ILE A 510 20.92 20.78 20.42
C ILE A 510 20.71 19.49 21.24
N LEU A 511 21.25 18.37 20.77
CA LEU A 511 21.25 17.12 21.51
C LEU A 511 22.05 17.24 22.81
N GLU A 512 23.19 17.91 22.80
CA GLU A 512 23.95 18.20 24.02
C GLU A 512 23.15 19.07 24.99
N LEU A 513 22.41 20.08 24.50
CA LEU A 513 21.56 20.91 25.36
C LEU A 513 20.46 20.07 26.01
N ALA A 514 19.81 19.18 25.26
CA ALA A 514 18.79 18.28 25.80
C ALA A 514 19.34 17.36 26.92
N VAL A 515 20.61 16.95 26.82
CA VAL A 515 21.31 16.16 27.85
C VAL A 515 21.80 17.05 29.01
N LYS A 516 22.32 18.25 28.73
CA LYS A 516 22.89 19.19 29.73
C LYS A 516 21.84 19.81 30.66
N VAL A 517 20.61 20.04 30.18
CA VAL A 517 19.51 20.61 30.99
C VAL A 517 19.23 19.79 32.24
N PHE A 518 19.47 18.48 32.20
CA PHE A 518 19.32 17.62 33.37
C PHE A 518 20.36 17.90 34.46
N ASN A 519 21.62 18.14 34.09
CA ASN A 519 22.72 18.41 35.02
C ASN A 519 22.59 19.73 35.80
N LEU A 520 21.72 20.65 35.38
CA LEU A 520 21.51 21.96 36.04
C LEU A 520 20.47 21.94 37.17
N TYR A 521 19.58 20.95 37.22
CA TYR A 521 18.49 20.89 38.22
C TYR A 521 18.89 20.20 39.55
N TRP A 522 20.09 19.63 39.65
CA TRP A 522 20.63 19.09 40.89
C TRP A 522 21.79 19.95 41.42
N LYS A 523 21.46 21.06 42.10
CA LYS A 523 22.40 21.72 43.02
C LYS A 523 22.15 21.21 44.44
N GLY A 524 22.83 20.13 44.80
CA GLY A 524 22.98 19.72 46.20
C GLY A 524 23.77 20.77 47.01
N PRO A 525 23.67 20.76 48.35
CA PRO A 525 24.29 21.76 49.22
C PRO A 525 25.82 21.84 49.03
N PRO A 526 26.42 23.04 49.12
CA PRO A 526 27.78 23.34 48.65
C PRO A 526 28.92 22.87 49.58
N SER A 527 28.74 21.82 50.40
CA SER A 527 29.66 21.52 51.51
C SER A 527 30.12 20.07 51.66
N LEU A 528 30.14 19.26 50.60
CA LEU A 528 30.83 17.97 50.64
C LEU A 528 31.77 17.81 49.42
N GLU A 529 33.06 17.61 49.70
CA GLU A 529 34.00 17.05 48.75
C GLU A 529 33.59 15.60 48.47
N VAL A 530 32.97 15.38 47.31
CA VAL A 530 32.50 14.05 46.89
C VAL A 530 33.65 13.31 46.20
N THR A 531 34.00 12.13 46.72
CA THR A 531 35.05 11.25 46.17
C THR A 531 34.68 10.72 44.78
N GLU A 532 35.68 10.50 43.91
CA GLU A 532 35.51 10.08 42.50
C GLU A 532 34.64 8.81 42.30
N GLU A 533 34.54 7.94 43.31
CA GLU A 533 33.70 6.73 43.28
C GLU A 533 32.19 7.02 43.34
N LEU A 534 31.77 8.11 43.99
CA LEU A 534 30.37 8.54 44.05
C LEU A 534 29.94 9.25 42.76
N ILE A 535 30.88 9.91 42.06
CA ILE A 535 30.66 10.50 40.73
C ILE A 535 30.39 9.41 39.70
N SER A 536 31.09 8.26 39.80
CA SER A 536 30.83 7.10 38.93
C SER A 536 29.43 6.50 39.16
N CYS A 537 28.99 6.37 40.41
CA CYS A 537 27.63 5.89 40.72
C CYS A 537 26.53 6.90 40.33
N LEU A 538 26.79 8.21 40.47
CA LEU A 538 25.89 9.27 40.01
C LEU A 538 25.78 9.33 38.49
N SER A 539 26.88 9.09 37.75
CA SER A 539 26.85 8.99 36.28
C SER A 539 26.02 7.81 35.75
N PHE A 540 25.89 6.74 36.55
CA PHE A 540 25.04 5.60 36.25
C PHE A 540 23.55 5.89 36.50
N LEU A 541 23.24 6.80 37.44
CA LEU A 541 21.89 7.32 37.69
C LEU A 541 21.49 8.43 36.70
N ASP A 542 22.47 9.18 36.15
CA ASP A 542 22.29 10.26 35.17
C ASP A 542 21.67 9.77 33.85
N GLN A 543 21.92 8.50 33.47
CA GLN A 543 21.34 7.88 32.28
C GLN A 543 19.82 7.64 32.36
N GLN A 544 19.21 7.68 33.55
CA GLN A 544 17.80 7.31 33.72
C GLN A 544 16.82 8.47 33.47
N ASN A 545 17.26 9.74 33.45
CA ASN A 545 16.36 10.92 33.39
C ASN A 545 16.73 11.97 32.32
N ASN A 546 17.15 11.53 31.12
CA ASN A 546 17.23 12.44 29.96
C ASN A 546 15.83 12.95 29.56
N ARG A 547 15.65 14.28 29.46
CA ARG A 547 14.40 14.85 28.92
C ARG A 547 14.31 14.52 27.41
N PRO A 548 13.16 14.03 26.93
CA PRO A 548 13.00 13.72 25.52
C PRO A 548 13.03 14.99 24.67
N LEU A 549 13.42 14.85 23.41
CA LEU A 549 13.48 15.94 22.44
C LEU A 549 12.57 15.65 21.24
N LEU A 550 11.68 16.59 20.93
CA LEU A 550 10.88 16.61 19.72
C LEU A 550 11.46 17.65 18.77
N ILE A 551 11.79 17.25 17.55
CA ILE A 551 12.29 18.13 16.50
C ILE A 551 11.18 18.35 15.47
N VAL A 552 10.75 19.60 15.30
CA VAL A 552 9.80 20.04 14.27
C VAL A 552 10.55 20.89 13.26
N ALA A 553 10.71 20.38 12.03
CA ALA A 553 11.42 21.06 10.95
C ALA A 553 10.69 20.90 9.62
N GLU A 554 10.98 21.72 8.60
CA GLU A 554 10.43 21.51 7.25
C GLU A 554 10.70 20.08 6.76
N ASP A 555 11.95 19.65 6.90
CA ASP A 555 12.38 18.27 6.68
C ASP A 555 13.68 17.99 7.43
N VAL A 556 13.98 16.71 7.65
CA VAL A 556 15.26 16.25 8.20
C VAL A 556 15.93 15.37 7.16
N GLU A 557 17.11 15.77 6.69
CA GLU A 557 17.83 15.04 5.64
C GLU A 557 18.34 13.67 6.13
N SER A 558 18.69 12.79 5.19
CA SER A 558 19.03 11.38 5.46
C SER A 558 20.15 11.21 6.48
N ASP A 559 21.17 12.07 6.43
CA ASP A 559 22.37 11.94 7.25
C ASP A 559 22.10 12.40 8.69
N ALA A 560 21.41 13.53 8.83
CA ALA A 560 20.89 14.04 10.10
C ALA A 560 19.91 13.05 10.75
N LEU A 561 18.98 12.49 9.97
CA LEU A 561 18.02 11.48 10.41
C LEU A 561 18.73 10.20 10.87
N ALA A 562 19.70 9.71 10.11
CA ALA A 562 20.46 8.52 10.46
C ALA A 562 21.20 8.70 11.79
N MET A 563 21.79 9.88 12.01
CA MET A 563 22.42 10.22 13.29
C MET A 563 21.42 10.19 14.45
N LEU A 564 20.23 10.77 14.30
CA LEU A 564 19.17 10.73 15.30
C LEU A 564 18.71 9.30 15.61
N ILE A 565 18.53 8.46 14.58
CA ILE A 565 18.11 7.07 14.73
C ILE A 565 19.18 6.25 15.45
N ILE A 566 20.45 6.40 15.07
CA ILE A 566 21.57 5.69 15.69
C ILE A 566 21.69 6.10 17.16
N ASN A 567 21.58 7.38 17.47
CA ASN A 567 21.66 7.89 18.83
C ASN A 567 20.46 7.46 19.69
N LYS A 568 19.26 7.39 19.12
CA LYS A 568 18.10 6.83 19.81
C LYS A 568 18.34 5.36 20.19
N HIS A 569 18.74 4.53 19.23
CA HIS A 569 18.88 3.09 19.47
C HIS A 569 20.11 2.71 20.29
N ARG A 570 21.26 3.38 20.08
CA ARG A 570 22.53 3.03 20.75
C ARG A 570 22.75 3.79 22.05
N ALA A 571 22.38 5.07 22.10
CA ALA A 571 22.59 5.91 23.29
C ALA A 571 21.34 6.03 24.17
N GLY A 572 20.21 5.41 23.79
CA GLY A 572 18.97 5.45 24.56
C GLY A 572 18.31 6.83 24.61
N LEU A 573 18.74 7.77 23.75
CA LEU A 573 18.18 9.12 23.71
C LEU A 573 16.74 9.09 23.18
N LYS A 574 15.80 9.59 23.97
CA LYS A 574 14.38 9.68 23.58
C LYS A 574 14.18 10.87 22.65
N VAL A 575 14.45 10.69 21.36
CA VAL A 575 14.30 11.74 20.34
C VAL A 575 13.32 11.29 19.26
N CYS A 576 12.49 12.23 18.78
CA CYS A 576 11.64 12.03 17.61
C CYS A 576 11.68 13.26 16.71
N ALA A 577 11.71 13.05 15.40
CA ALA A 577 11.62 14.11 14.40
C ALA A 577 10.30 14.00 13.64
N ILE A 578 9.63 15.14 13.50
CA ILE A 578 8.39 15.32 12.73
C ILE A 578 8.57 16.41 11.69
N LYS A 579 7.82 16.30 10.59
CA LYS A 579 7.76 17.38 9.59
C LYS A 579 6.84 18.49 10.07
N ALA A 580 7.15 19.72 9.70
CA ALA A 580 6.32 20.87 9.96
C ALA A 580 4.95 20.73 9.24
N PRO A 581 3.85 21.09 9.90
CA PRO A 581 2.51 21.01 9.34
C PRO A 581 2.24 22.16 8.37
N GLY A 582 1.59 21.88 7.24
CA GLY A 582 1.25 22.89 6.22
C GLY A 582 2.33 23.09 5.15
N PHE A 583 2.12 24.08 4.27
CA PHE A 583 3.02 24.42 3.16
C PHE A 583 3.13 25.94 3.01
N GLY A 584 4.29 26.44 2.60
CA GLY A 584 4.53 27.87 2.38
C GLY A 584 4.25 28.73 3.62
N GLU A 585 3.51 29.83 3.46
CA GLU A 585 3.16 30.74 4.55
C GLU A 585 2.30 30.10 5.65
N ASN A 586 1.38 29.19 5.26
CA ASN A 586 0.59 28.44 6.24
C ASN A 586 1.45 27.59 7.17
N ARG A 587 2.59 27.09 6.67
CA ARG A 587 3.55 26.35 7.51
C ARG A 587 4.16 27.23 8.58
N ARG A 588 4.65 28.41 8.21
CA ARG A 588 5.21 29.40 9.16
C ARG A 588 4.19 29.80 10.21
N ALA A 589 2.96 30.08 9.77
CA ALA A 589 1.88 30.47 10.66
C ALA A 589 1.50 29.36 11.65
N ASN A 590 1.52 28.09 11.22
CA ASN A 590 1.33 26.93 12.10
C ASN A 590 2.50 26.73 13.08
N LEU A 591 3.74 27.01 12.67
CA LEU A 591 4.90 26.92 13.55
C LEU A 591 4.86 28.03 14.61
N ASP A 592 4.42 29.23 14.26
CA ASP A 592 4.17 30.31 15.25
C ASP A 592 3.07 29.91 16.23
N ASP A 593 1.99 29.27 15.78
CA ASP A 593 0.92 28.79 16.67
C ASP A 593 1.43 27.70 17.63
N LEU A 594 2.26 26.79 17.12
CA LEU A 594 2.93 25.77 17.92
C LEU A 594 3.89 26.39 18.96
N ALA A 595 4.61 27.43 18.57
CA ALA A 595 5.50 28.18 19.45
C ALA A 595 4.73 28.85 20.59
N VAL A 596 3.61 29.54 20.27
CA VAL A 596 2.73 30.16 21.27
C VAL A 596 2.15 29.13 22.24
N LEU A 597 1.70 27.96 21.75
CA LEU A 597 1.16 26.90 22.59
C LEU A 597 2.21 26.30 23.55
N THR A 598 3.43 26.10 23.05
CA THR A 598 4.50 25.41 23.80
C THR A 598 5.38 26.35 24.62
N GLY A 599 5.25 27.66 24.41
CA GLY A 599 6.10 28.70 25.02
C GLY A 599 7.51 28.77 24.40
N GLY A 600 7.73 28.15 23.23
CA GLY A 600 9.01 28.18 22.52
C GLY A 600 9.08 29.32 21.50
N GLU A 601 10.24 29.50 20.88
CA GLU A 601 10.43 30.45 19.77
C GLU A 601 10.71 29.71 18.45
N VAL A 602 10.16 30.22 17.34
CA VAL A 602 10.43 29.68 16.01
C VAL A 602 11.83 30.11 15.53
N ILE A 603 12.71 29.14 15.32
CA ILE A 603 14.07 29.40 14.83
C ILE A 603 14.01 29.60 13.31
N THR A 604 14.12 30.85 12.89
CA THR A 604 14.12 31.26 11.49
C THR A 604 15.34 32.12 11.19
N GLU A 605 16.03 31.85 10.08
CA GLU A 605 17.17 32.68 9.63
C GLU A 605 16.78 34.14 9.35
N GLU A 606 15.51 34.40 8.97
CA GLU A 606 14.97 35.74 8.76
C GLU A 606 14.98 36.59 10.05
N ARG A 607 14.87 35.96 11.22
CA ARG A 607 14.99 36.61 12.54
C ARG A 607 16.44 36.66 13.04
N GLY A 608 17.41 36.20 12.24
CA GLY A 608 18.83 36.13 12.61
C GLY A 608 19.20 35.00 13.58
N LEU A 609 18.28 34.04 13.78
CA LEU A 609 18.45 32.91 14.69
C LEU A 609 18.93 31.68 13.92
N ASN A 610 20.15 31.24 14.22
CA ASN A 610 20.74 30.01 13.67
C ASN A 610 20.68 28.87 14.69
N LEU A 611 20.67 27.62 14.20
CA LEU A 611 20.69 26.41 15.02
C LEU A 611 21.88 26.35 16.00
N ASP A 612 22.98 27.04 15.70
CA ASP A 612 24.19 27.06 16.54
C ASP A 612 24.08 27.90 17.83
N LYS A 613 23.11 28.83 17.87
CA LYS A 613 22.93 29.79 18.97
C LYS A 613 21.70 29.49 19.84
N VAL A 614 21.08 28.33 19.64
CA VAL A 614 19.87 27.94 20.37
C VAL A 614 20.19 27.79 21.85
N GLN A 615 19.36 28.41 22.69
CA GLN A 615 19.39 28.23 24.14
C GLN A 615 18.18 27.43 24.59
N VAL A 616 18.24 26.91 25.81
CA VAL A 616 17.17 26.07 26.39
C VAL A 616 15.86 26.87 26.50
N ASP A 617 15.95 28.16 26.80
CA ASP A 617 14.80 29.04 26.98
C ASP A 617 14.03 29.29 25.67
N MET A 618 14.64 29.01 24.51
CA MET A 618 14.01 29.12 23.20
C MET A 618 13.23 27.84 22.81
N LEU A 619 13.45 26.73 23.52
CA LEU A 619 12.77 25.46 23.26
C LEU A 619 11.39 25.45 23.94
N GLY A 620 10.40 24.93 23.23
CA GLY A 620 9.06 24.74 23.79
C GLY A 620 9.03 23.63 24.82
N ASN A 621 8.07 23.69 25.74
CA ASN A 621 7.80 22.64 26.73
C ASN A 621 6.39 22.06 26.53
N ALA A 622 6.25 20.75 26.77
CA ALA A 622 4.95 20.09 26.85
C ALA A 622 5.00 18.96 27.90
N LYS A 623 3.86 18.55 28.47
CA LYS A 623 3.80 17.46 29.45
C LYS A 623 3.87 16.07 28.82
N LYS A 624 3.14 15.85 27.73
CA LYS A 624 3.16 14.58 26.99
C LYS A 624 2.97 14.83 25.51
N VAL A 625 3.77 14.17 24.69
CA VAL A 625 3.61 14.18 23.22
C VAL A 625 3.46 12.74 22.74
N THR A 626 2.42 12.49 21.96
CA THR A 626 2.15 11.19 21.34
C THR A 626 2.20 11.34 19.83
N ILE A 627 3.07 10.57 19.16
CA ILE A 627 3.33 10.67 17.73
C ILE A 627 3.00 9.32 17.09
N SER A 628 2.09 9.34 16.11
CA SER A 628 1.73 8.20 15.27
C SER A 628 2.40 8.33 13.89
N LEU A 629 2.05 7.45 12.94
CA LEU A 629 2.54 7.55 11.56
C LEU A 629 2.09 8.85 10.88
N ASP A 630 0.84 9.25 11.11
CA ASP A 630 0.21 10.36 10.39
C ASP A 630 0.00 11.61 11.26
N ASP A 631 -0.10 11.45 12.58
CA ASP A 631 -0.53 12.50 13.51
C ASP A 631 0.42 12.66 14.71
N THR A 632 0.58 13.90 15.18
CA THR A 632 1.26 14.23 16.45
C THR A 632 0.28 14.96 17.35
N ILE A 633 0.17 14.53 18.60
CA ILE A 633 -0.69 15.14 19.62
C ILE A 633 0.20 15.67 20.75
N ILE A 634 0.07 16.96 21.04
CA ILE A 634 0.80 17.65 22.10
C ILE A 634 -0.20 17.96 23.22
N LEU A 635 0.07 17.46 24.42
CA LEU A 635 -0.77 17.59 25.60
C LEU A 635 -0.08 18.49 26.64
N HIS A 636 -0.83 19.46 27.16
CA HIS A 636 -0.39 20.51 28.08
C HIS A 636 0.86 21.24 27.59
N GLY A 637 0.68 22.17 26.66
CA GLY A 637 1.74 23.09 26.27
C GLY A 637 2.13 24.03 27.41
N GLY A 638 3.42 24.37 27.51
CA GLY A 638 3.96 25.28 28.54
C GLY A 638 3.77 26.77 28.25
N GLY A 639 2.96 27.14 27.24
CA GLY A 639 2.74 28.52 26.85
C GLY A 639 1.82 29.30 27.79
N ASP A 640 1.96 30.62 27.80
CA ASP A 640 1.13 31.53 28.59
C ASP A 640 -0.29 31.61 28.01
N LYS A 641 -1.30 31.37 28.85
CA LYS A 641 -2.72 31.39 28.45
C LYS A 641 -3.15 32.71 27.80
N LYS A 642 -2.61 33.84 28.27
CA LYS A 642 -2.87 35.16 27.69
C LYS A 642 -2.42 35.26 26.24
N MET A 643 -1.22 34.78 25.92
CA MET A 643 -0.68 34.79 24.56
C MET A 643 -1.49 33.88 23.62
N ILE A 644 -2.00 32.75 24.14
CA ILE A 644 -2.87 31.85 23.39
C ILE A 644 -4.22 32.51 23.08
N GLU A 645 -4.83 33.20 24.05
CA GLU A 645 -6.09 33.93 23.87
C GLU A 645 -5.95 35.08 22.87
N GLU A 646 -4.89 35.91 22.99
CA GLU A 646 -4.58 36.97 22.04
C GLU A 646 -4.38 36.42 20.61
N ARG A 647 -3.69 35.28 20.48
CA ARG A 647 -3.52 34.61 19.19
C ARG A 647 -4.85 34.09 18.63
N CYS A 648 -5.72 33.56 19.47
CA CYS A 648 -7.06 33.13 19.06
C CYS A 648 -7.92 34.31 18.57
N GLU A 649 -7.86 35.45 19.24
CA GLU A 649 -8.57 36.68 18.82
C GLU A 649 -8.04 37.20 17.47
N GLN A 650 -6.73 37.19 17.26
CA GLN A 650 -6.12 37.52 15.97
C GLN A 650 -6.63 36.61 14.83
N LEU A 651 -6.75 35.31 15.09
CA LEU A 651 -7.26 34.35 14.10
C LEU A 651 -8.74 34.56 13.82
N ARG A 652 -9.57 34.83 14.83
CA ARG A 652 -11.00 35.17 14.65
C ARG A 652 -11.16 36.43 13.79
N ALA A 653 -10.40 37.48 14.09
CA ALA A 653 -10.40 38.71 13.29
C ALA A 653 -9.94 38.46 11.84
N SER A 654 -8.98 37.54 11.64
CA SER A 654 -8.53 37.14 10.31
C SER A 654 -9.61 36.39 9.54
N VAL A 655 -10.41 35.53 10.19
CA VAL A 655 -11.53 34.81 9.55
C VAL A 655 -12.60 35.79 9.07
N GLU A 656 -12.90 36.81 9.87
CA GLU A 656 -13.91 37.84 9.53
C GLU A 656 -13.42 38.77 8.41
N LYS A 657 -12.15 39.20 8.46
CA LYS A 657 -11.57 40.15 7.51
C LYS A 657 -11.28 39.57 6.14
N SER A 658 -10.90 38.28 6.07
CA SER A 658 -10.57 37.64 4.80
C SER A 658 -11.82 37.48 3.92
N THR A 659 -11.70 37.74 2.62
CA THR A 659 -12.80 37.50 1.65
C THR A 659 -12.66 36.15 0.95
N ALA A 660 -11.45 35.60 0.87
CA ALA A 660 -11.17 34.31 0.26
C ALA A 660 -11.63 33.16 1.16
N MET A 661 -12.45 32.26 0.61
CA MET A 661 -12.95 31.06 1.32
C MET A 661 -11.80 30.16 1.81
N PHE A 662 -10.73 30.03 1.02
CA PHE A 662 -9.55 29.24 1.37
C PHE A 662 -8.86 29.74 2.67
N ASP A 663 -8.64 31.05 2.79
CA ASP A 663 -7.98 31.63 3.97
C ASP A 663 -8.88 31.53 5.21
N LYS A 664 -10.21 31.66 5.04
CA LYS A 664 -11.17 31.44 6.14
C LYS A 664 -11.10 30.02 6.66
N GLU A 665 -11.12 29.03 5.78
CA GLU A 665 -11.03 27.62 6.16
C GLU A 665 -9.70 27.32 6.86
N LYS A 666 -8.58 27.86 6.38
CA LYS A 666 -7.26 27.65 7.01
C LYS A 666 -7.09 28.36 8.34
N ALA A 667 -7.57 29.60 8.47
CA ALA A 667 -7.57 30.31 9.74
C ALA A 667 -8.51 29.63 10.75
N GLN A 668 -9.67 29.11 10.31
CA GLN A 668 -10.59 28.35 11.14
C GLN A 668 -9.99 27.01 11.59
N GLU A 669 -9.28 26.29 10.69
CA GLU A 669 -8.57 25.06 11.02
C GLU A 669 -7.51 25.29 12.12
N ARG A 670 -6.78 26.41 12.03
CA ARG A 670 -5.76 26.80 13.00
C ARG A 670 -6.37 27.25 14.33
N LEU A 671 -7.42 28.05 14.27
CA LEU A 671 -8.18 28.47 15.46
C LEU A 671 -8.68 27.24 16.22
N SER A 672 -9.29 26.29 15.51
CA SER A 672 -9.81 25.05 16.11
C SER A 672 -8.72 24.22 16.80
N LYS A 673 -7.48 24.27 16.31
CA LYS A 673 -6.32 23.58 16.92
C LYS A 673 -5.77 24.29 18.17
N LEU A 674 -5.95 25.60 18.28
CA LEU A 674 -5.50 26.41 19.41
C LEU A 674 -6.57 26.53 20.50
N SER A 675 -7.82 26.76 20.11
CA SER A 675 -8.96 26.90 21.03
C SER A 675 -9.62 25.57 21.36
N GLY A 676 -9.54 24.58 20.46
CA GLY A 676 -10.09 23.26 20.67
C GLY A 676 -9.20 22.48 21.61
N GLY A 677 -9.61 22.37 22.87
CA GLY A 677 -8.97 21.48 23.83
C GLY A 677 -8.86 20.06 23.28
N VAL A 678 -7.98 19.27 23.88
CA VAL A 678 -7.84 17.84 23.59
C VAL A 678 -8.52 17.06 24.69
N ALA A 679 -9.61 16.37 24.38
CA ALA A 679 -10.16 15.36 25.28
C ALA A 679 -9.38 14.05 25.11
N VAL A 680 -8.96 13.47 26.22
CA VAL A 680 -8.42 12.11 26.31
C VAL A 680 -9.47 11.24 26.97
N PHE A 681 -10.09 10.38 26.17
CA PHE A 681 -11.00 9.35 26.62
C PHE A 681 -10.18 8.11 26.99
N LYS A 682 -10.09 7.79 28.27
CA LYS A 682 -9.41 6.59 28.76
C LYS A 682 -10.44 5.48 28.90
N VAL A 683 -10.26 4.42 28.13
CA VAL A 683 -11.15 3.26 28.14
C VAL A 683 -10.71 2.30 29.24
N GLY A 684 -11.56 2.09 30.22
CA GLY A 684 -11.34 1.12 31.30
C GLY A 684 -11.72 -0.29 30.90
N GLY A 685 -11.24 -1.28 31.65
CA GLY A 685 -11.66 -2.67 31.46
C GLY A 685 -10.84 -3.68 32.26
N SER A 686 -11.36 -4.90 32.37
CA SER A 686 -10.74 -5.93 33.21
C SER A 686 -9.60 -6.67 32.51
N SER A 687 -9.57 -6.65 31.18
CA SER A 687 -8.55 -7.34 30.37
C SER A 687 -8.17 -6.57 29.11
N GLU A 688 -6.94 -6.75 28.62
CA GLU A 688 -6.44 -6.09 27.39
C GLU A 688 -7.33 -6.37 26.17
N VAL A 689 -7.91 -7.58 26.08
CA VAL A 689 -8.80 -7.97 24.98
C VAL A 689 -10.14 -7.24 25.05
N GLU A 690 -10.69 -7.09 26.25
CA GLU A 690 -11.94 -6.35 26.49
C GLU A 690 -11.74 -4.86 26.25
N VAL A 691 -10.68 -4.27 26.79
CA VAL A 691 -10.32 -2.85 26.56
C VAL A 691 -10.13 -2.59 25.07
N GLY A 692 -9.49 -3.52 24.34
CA GLY A 692 -9.33 -3.42 22.89
C GLY A 692 -10.65 -3.39 22.12
N GLU A 693 -11.64 -4.19 22.54
CA GLU A 693 -12.97 -4.20 21.92
C GLU A 693 -13.78 -2.96 22.30
N ARG A 694 -13.77 -2.55 23.59
CA ARG A 694 -14.40 -1.31 24.05
C ARG A 694 -13.84 -0.11 23.30
N LYS A 695 -12.52 -0.07 23.10
CA LYS A 695 -11.83 0.99 22.35
C LYS A 695 -12.29 1.08 20.90
N ASP A 696 -12.40 -0.06 20.20
CA ASP A 696 -12.94 -0.11 18.84
C ASP A 696 -14.39 0.46 18.83
N ARG A 697 -15.22 0.15 19.85
CA ARG A 697 -16.58 0.71 19.95
C ARG A 697 -16.62 2.22 20.22
N VAL A 698 -15.74 2.73 21.09
CA VAL A 698 -15.63 4.17 21.37
C VAL A 698 -15.15 4.91 20.12
N THR A 699 -14.20 4.35 19.34
CA THR A 699 -13.75 4.97 18.08
C THR A 699 -14.89 5.08 17.07
N ASP A 700 -15.68 4.01 16.91
CA ASP A 700 -16.78 3.98 15.95
C ASP A 700 -17.87 4.99 16.36
N ALA A 701 -18.23 5.03 17.65
CA ALA A 701 -19.19 5.98 18.18
C ALA A 701 -18.75 7.43 18.00
N LEU A 702 -17.46 7.72 18.18
CA LEU A 702 -16.90 9.05 18.00
C LEU A 702 -16.89 9.50 16.53
N ASN A 703 -16.62 8.59 15.62
CA ASN A 703 -16.66 8.88 14.19
C ASN A 703 -18.11 9.09 13.72
N ALA A 704 -19.05 8.29 14.22
CA ALA A 704 -20.47 8.42 13.94
C ALA A 704 -21.04 9.76 14.44
N THR A 705 -20.69 10.20 15.65
CA THR A 705 -21.14 11.52 16.15
C THR A 705 -20.57 12.67 15.34
N ARG A 706 -19.30 12.62 14.93
CA ARG A 706 -18.71 13.63 14.03
C ARG A 706 -19.44 13.67 12.69
N ALA A 707 -19.67 12.51 12.08
CA ALA A 707 -20.43 12.39 10.84
C ALA A 707 -21.86 12.95 10.96
N ALA A 708 -22.50 12.77 12.12
CA ALA A 708 -23.84 13.25 12.41
C ALA A 708 -23.90 14.77 12.59
N VAL A 709 -22.86 15.38 13.18
CA VAL A 709 -22.75 16.85 13.32
C VAL A 709 -22.50 17.53 11.96
N GLU A 710 -21.80 16.86 11.05
CA GLU A 710 -21.48 17.39 9.72
C GLU A 710 -22.66 17.35 8.73
N GLU A 711 -23.28 16.17 8.54
CA GLU A 711 -24.30 15.95 7.49
C GLU A 711 -25.71 15.68 8.06
N GLY A 712 -25.86 15.68 9.39
CA GLY A 712 -27.12 15.35 10.06
C GLY A 712 -27.37 13.84 10.20
N ILE A 713 -28.53 13.51 10.76
CA ILE A 713 -29.00 12.14 10.97
C ILE A 713 -30.22 11.82 10.13
N VAL A 714 -30.39 10.53 9.89
CA VAL A 714 -31.60 9.95 9.32
C VAL A 714 -32.12 8.85 10.27
N PRO A 715 -33.43 8.54 10.26
CA PRO A 715 -33.94 7.38 10.98
C PRO A 715 -33.12 6.14 10.60
N GLY A 716 -32.63 5.44 11.62
CA GLY A 716 -31.63 4.40 11.45
C GLY A 716 -32.18 3.17 10.72
N LYS A 717 -31.25 2.36 10.21
CA LYS A 717 -31.44 1.17 9.36
C LYS A 717 -32.04 1.47 7.99
N PHE A 718 -31.34 1.00 6.96
CA PHE A 718 -31.66 1.10 5.52
C PHE A 718 -33.13 0.83 5.12
N GLY A 719 -33.94 0.16 5.94
CA GLY A 719 -35.33 -0.16 5.63
C GLY A 719 -36.26 1.05 5.47
N CYS A 720 -36.09 2.12 6.24
CA CYS A 720 -37.01 3.26 6.23
C CYS A 720 -36.71 4.27 5.11
N SER A 721 -35.42 4.46 4.76
CA SER A 721 -35.02 5.47 3.77
C SER A 721 -35.29 5.09 2.33
N PHE A 722 -35.12 3.82 1.97
CA PHE A 722 -35.25 3.44 0.56
C PHE A 722 -36.68 3.55 0.08
N ARG A 723 -37.67 3.32 0.97
CA ARG A 723 -39.12 3.31 0.71
C ARG A 723 -39.68 4.42 -0.19
N SER A 724 -39.02 5.58 -0.26
CA SER A 724 -39.41 6.73 -1.10
C SER A 724 -39.38 6.48 -2.61
N GLN A 725 -38.67 5.46 -3.13
CA GLN A 725 -38.47 5.33 -4.59
C GLN A 725 -39.40 4.36 -5.30
N LYS A 726 -40.71 4.48 -5.08
CA LYS A 726 -41.60 4.30 -6.24
C LYS A 726 -41.57 5.58 -7.08
N SER A 727 -40.40 5.95 -7.61
CA SER A 727 -40.33 7.02 -8.60
C SER A 727 -40.70 6.42 -9.96
N PRO A 728 -41.80 6.85 -10.60
CA PRO A 728 -42.22 6.32 -11.90
C PRO A 728 -41.25 6.64 -13.05
N LEU A 729 -40.23 7.49 -12.80
CA LEU A 729 -39.21 7.89 -13.77
C LEU A 729 -38.22 6.79 -14.17
N LEU A 730 -38.16 5.67 -13.44
CA LEU A 730 -37.20 4.56 -13.68
C LEU A 730 -37.86 3.29 -14.25
N GLU A 731 -39.17 3.27 -14.46
CA GLU A 731 -39.88 2.11 -15.05
C GLU A 731 -39.55 1.87 -16.53
N SER A 732 -39.06 2.89 -17.24
CA SER A 732 -38.86 2.83 -18.69
C SER A 732 -37.51 2.25 -19.14
N GLN A 733 -36.53 2.09 -18.23
CA GLN A 733 -35.22 1.53 -18.57
C GLN A 733 -34.83 0.37 -17.63
N HIS A 734 -35.23 -0.83 -18.06
CA HIS A 734 -34.72 -2.14 -17.65
C HIS A 734 -35.00 -2.58 -16.20
N GLY A 735 -35.38 -3.85 -16.01
CA GLY A 735 -35.62 -4.51 -14.71
C GLY A 735 -34.46 -4.52 -13.70
N CYS A 736 -33.37 -3.81 -14.01
CA CYS A 736 -32.24 -3.52 -13.15
C CYS A 736 -32.65 -2.75 -11.88
N PHE A 737 -33.61 -1.82 -11.98
CA PHE A 737 -34.03 -1.00 -10.83
C PHE A 737 -34.71 -1.82 -9.72
N TYR A 738 -35.72 -2.63 -10.07
CA TYR A 738 -36.41 -3.52 -9.11
C TYR A 738 -35.47 -4.51 -8.42
N ARG A 739 -34.45 -4.94 -9.16
CA ARG A 739 -33.46 -5.89 -8.71
C ARG A 739 -32.40 -5.25 -7.80
N TRP A 740 -32.00 -4.01 -8.10
CA TRP A 740 -31.17 -3.18 -7.23
C TRP A 740 -31.88 -2.81 -5.92
N TRP A 741 -33.18 -2.51 -6.00
CA TRP A 741 -34.03 -2.26 -4.83
C TRP A 741 -34.04 -3.42 -3.82
N GLY A 742 -34.04 -4.66 -4.30
CA GLY A 742 -33.90 -5.82 -3.41
C GLY A 742 -32.55 -5.86 -2.66
N CYS A 743 -31.49 -5.32 -3.27
CA CYS A 743 -30.15 -5.29 -2.67
C CYS A 743 -30.03 -4.26 -1.55
N SER A 744 -30.72 -3.12 -1.63
CA SER A 744 -30.68 -2.09 -0.58
C SER A 744 -31.33 -2.52 0.73
N LEU A 745 -32.17 -3.57 0.69
CA LEU A 745 -32.82 -4.16 1.86
C LEU A 745 -31.95 -5.23 2.56
N ALA A 746 -30.81 -5.61 1.97
CA ALA A 746 -29.90 -6.62 2.52
C ALA A 746 -29.39 -6.27 3.94
N PRO A 747 -29.06 -5.00 4.28
CA PRO A 747 -28.67 -4.64 5.64
C PRO A 747 -29.80 -4.90 6.65
N THR A 748 -31.02 -4.47 6.33
CA THR A 748 -32.19 -4.69 7.20
C THR A 748 -32.47 -6.17 7.42
N PHE A 749 -32.43 -6.96 6.34
CA PHE A 749 -32.58 -8.42 6.42
C PHE A 749 -31.55 -9.05 7.37
N THR A 750 -30.29 -8.65 7.24
CA THR A 750 -29.18 -9.21 8.02
C THR A 750 -29.27 -8.82 9.49
N ILE A 751 -29.63 -7.57 9.80
CA ILE A 751 -29.82 -7.12 11.20
C ILE A 751 -30.91 -7.93 11.90
N VAL A 752 -32.04 -8.16 11.22
CA VAL A 752 -33.15 -8.95 11.78
C VAL A 752 -32.76 -10.43 11.91
N SER A 753 -32.05 -10.97 10.92
CA SER A 753 -31.58 -12.36 10.94
C SER A 753 -30.59 -12.61 12.08
N ASN A 754 -29.65 -11.68 12.31
CA ASN A 754 -28.72 -11.75 13.44
C ASN A 754 -29.43 -11.66 14.79
N ALA A 755 -30.55 -10.92 14.84
CA ALA A 755 -31.41 -10.86 16.02
C ALA A 755 -32.24 -12.13 16.26
N GLY A 756 -32.21 -13.12 15.36
CA GLY A 756 -32.98 -14.36 15.42
C GLY A 756 -34.42 -14.21 14.92
N GLY A 757 -34.77 -13.09 14.28
CA GLY A 757 -36.06 -12.86 13.66
C GLY A 757 -36.09 -13.26 12.19
N GLU A 758 -37.29 -13.34 11.61
CA GLU A 758 -37.47 -13.63 10.19
C GLU A 758 -37.31 -12.34 9.35
N GLY A 759 -36.13 -12.17 8.76
CA GLY A 759 -35.77 -10.96 7.99
C GLY A 759 -36.72 -10.65 6.84
N SER A 760 -37.14 -11.66 6.07
CA SER A 760 -38.03 -11.49 4.92
C SER A 760 -39.40 -10.95 5.33
N LEU A 761 -39.95 -11.43 6.45
CA LEU A 761 -41.26 -11.00 6.95
C LEU A 761 -41.21 -9.57 7.47
N VAL A 762 -40.15 -9.21 8.19
CA VAL A 762 -39.98 -7.84 8.70
C VAL A 762 -39.80 -6.86 7.54
N VAL A 763 -38.97 -7.19 6.56
CA VAL A 763 -38.76 -6.37 5.36
C VAL A 763 -40.06 -6.22 4.57
N GLY A 764 -40.82 -7.30 4.37
CA GLY A 764 -42.12 -7.26 3.70
C GLY A 764 -43.10 -6.29 4.38
N LYS A 765 -43.24 -6.39 5.70
CA LYS A 765 -44.09 -5.48 6.48
C LYS A 765 -43.64 -4.02 6.42
N LEU A 766 -42.33 -3.76 6.43
CA LEU A 766 -41.81 -2.40 6.31
C LEU A 766 -42.08 -1.80 4.93
N LEU A 767 -42.07 -2.62 3.87
CA LEU A 767 -42.43 -2.17 2.53
C LEU A 767 -43.92 -1.83 2.41
N GLU A 768 -44.79 -2.56 3.12
CA GLU A 768 -46.24 -2.36 3.12
C GLU A 768 -46.71 -1.09 3.88
N GLN A 769 -45.98 -0.63 4.91
CA GLN A 769 -46.46 0.42 5.84
C GLN A 769 -46.12 1.87 5.43
N ASP A 770 -47.11 2.75 5.19
CA ASP A 770 -46.94 4.10 4.63
C ASP A 770 -46.09 5.12 5.38
N ASP A 771 -45.80 4.91 6.67
CA ASP A 771 -45.07 5.85 7.49
C ASP A 771 -43.54 5.71 7.38
N PRO A 772 -42.80 6.73 6.89
CA PRO A 772 -41.34 6.67 6.71
C PRO A 772 -40.57 6.67 8.03
N SER A 773 -41.22 7.05 9.14
CA SER A 773 -40.61 7.08 10.48
C SER A 773 -40.75 5.76 11.24
N LEU A 774 -41.60 4.85 10.76
CA LEU A 774 -41.85 3.57 11.41
C LEU A 774 -40.79 2.55 10.94
N GLY A 775 -40.14 1.91 11.90
CA GLY A 775 -39.11 0.91 11.63
C GLY A 775 -39.13 -0.22 12.65
N TYR A 776 -38.15 -1.10 12.57
CA TYR A 776 -38.06 -2.29 13.42
C TYR A 776 -36.87 -2.20 14.39
N ASP A 777 -37.18 -2.17 15.68
CA ASP A 777 -36.18 -2.32 16.73
C ASP A 777 -35.82 -3.81 16.85
N ALA A 778 -34.59 -4.16 16.45
CA ALA A 778 -34.07 -5.52 16.49
C ALA A 778 -33.55 -5.94 17.87
N ALA A 779 -33.29 -4.97 18.76
CA ALA A 779 -32.93 -5.26 20.14
C ALA A 779 -34.16 -5.77 20.89
N LYS A 780 -35.27 -5.03 20.82
CA LYS A 780 -36.55 -5.34 21.50
C LYS A 780 -37.50 -6.22 20.70
N GLY A 781 -37.35 -6.29 19.37
CA GLY A 781 -38.21 -7.07 18.47
C GLY A 781 -39.57 -6.43 18.17
N GLN A 782 -39.67 -5.09 18.18
CA GLN A 782 -40.93 -4.35 18.05
C GLN A 782 -40.87 -3.30 16.94
N TYR A 783 -42.03 -2.98 16.36
CA TYR A 783 -42.15 -1.86 15.41
C TYR A 783 -42.31 -0.55 16.18
N VAL A 784 -41.43 0.41 15.92
CA VAL A 784 -41.34 1.67 16.66
C VAL A 784 -41.05 2.82 15.72
N ASN A 785 -41.39 4.04 16.14
CA ASN A 785 -40.91 5.23 15.45
C ASN A 785 -39.41 5.37 15.71
N MET A 786 -38.58 5.26 14.68
CA MET A 786 -37.13 5.13 14.80
C MET A 786 -36.49 6.35 15.44
N VAL A 787 -36.90 7.56 15.03
CA VAL A 787 -36.37 8.80 15.58
C VAL A 787 -36.71 8.93 17.06
N LYS A 788 -37.97 8.69 17.44
CA LYS A 788 -38.42 8.74 18.84
C LYS A 788 -37.82 7.64 19.71
N ALA A 789 -37.63 6.45 19.14
CA ALA A 789 -37.06 5.31 19.83
C ALA A 789 -35.55 5.43 20.04
N GLY A 790 -34.94 6.46 19.46
CA GLY A 790 -33.53 6.69 19.63
C GLY A 790 -32.68 5.93 18.63
N ILE A 791 -33.21 5.47 17.50
CA ILE A 791 -32.51 4.65 16.50
C ILE A 791 -32.30 5.50 15.24
N VAL A 792 -31.14 6.15 15.16
CA VAL A 792 -30.74 7.09 14.12
C VAL A 792 -29.32 6.75 13.64
N ASP A 793 -29.07 6.93 12.35
CA ASP A 793 -27.75 6.74 11.75
C ASP A 793 -27.29 8.04 11.09
N PRO A 794 -25.98 8.36 11.10
CA PRO A 794 -25.47 9.53 10.39
C PRO A 794 -25.68 9.40 8.88
N LEU A 795 -26.15 10.47 8.23
CA LEU A 795 -26.36 10.49 6.78
C LEU A 795 -25.07 10.16 6.01
N LYS A 796 -23.95 10.74 6.45
CA LYS A 796 -22.63 10.57 5.84
C LYS A 796 -22.20 9.09 5.80
N VAL A 797 -22.48 8.32 6.85
CA VAL A 797 -22.14 6.89 6.93
C VAL A 797 -22.94 6.08 5.90
N ILE A 798 -24.26 6.28 5.83
CA ILE A 798 -25.13 5.59 4.87
C ILE A 798 -24.76 5.94 3.43
N ARG A 799 -24.54 7.24 3.17
CA ARG A 799 -24.17 7.76 1.86
C ARG A 799 -22.85 7.17 1.37
N THR A 800 -21.81 7.22 2.20
CA THR A 800 -20.48 6.70 1.85
C THR A 800 -20.51 5.19 1.65
N ALA A 801 -21.13 4.44 2.55
CA ALA A 801 -21.28 3.00 2.41
C ALA A 801 -21.98 2.59 1.10
N LEU A 802 -23.04 3.31 0.70
CA LEU A 802 -23.76 3.03 -0.54
C LEU A 802 -22.93 3.35 -1.79
N VAL A 803 -22.26 4.51 -1.82
CA VAL A 803 -21.43 4.94 -2.95
C VAL A 803 -20.24 4.01 -3.14
N ASP A 804 -19.53 3.68 -2.05
CA ASP A 804 -18.34 2.82 -2.11
C ASP A 804 -18.73 1.39 -2.51
N ALA A 805 -19.82 0.86 -1.95
CA ALA A 805 -20.32 -0.46 -2.28
C ALA A 805 -20.76 -0.55 -3.75
N ALA A 806 -21.50 0.45 -4.25
CA ALA A 806 -21.90 0.50 -5.66
C ALA A 806 -20.69 0.61 -6.59
N SER A 807 -19.74 1.49 -6.28
CA SER A 807 -18.54 1.72 -7.10
C SER A 807 -17.75 0.43 -7.36
N VAL A 808 -17.40 -0.31 -6.30
CA VAL A 808 -16.59 -1.54 -6.44
C VAL A 808 -17.41 -2.70 -6.99
N SER A 809 -18.68 -2.85 -6.61
CA SER A 809 -19.55 -3.90 -7.16
C SER A 809 -19.73 -3.73 -8.67
N LEU A 810 -19.89 -2.50 -9.13
CA LEU A 810 -20.04 -2.20 -10.55
C LEU A 810 -18.76 -2.53 -11.33
N LEU A 811 -17.59 -2.17 -10.80
CA LEU A 811 -16.30 -2.56 -11.39
C LEU A 811 -16.17 -4.08 -11.50
N LEU A 812 -16.52 -4.80 -10.44
CA LEU A 812 -16.52 -6.26 -10.42
C LEU A 812 -17.50 -6.85 -11.46
N THR A 813 -18.71 -6.31 -11.60
CA THR A 813 -19.67 -6.79 -12.61
C THR A 813 -19.19 -6.58 -14.04
N THR A 814 -18.45 -5.49 -14.31
CA THR A 814 -17.88 -5.19 -15.65
C THR A 814 -16.65 -6.02 -16.00
N THR A 815 -16.16 -6.86 -15.08
CA THR A 815 -14.96 -7.66 -15.31
C THR A 815 -15.26 -8.87 -16.19
N GLU A 816 -14.62 -8.94 -17.36
CA GLU A 816 -14.68 -10.09 -18.28
C GLU A 816 -13.47 -11.01 -18.20
N VAL A 817 -12.31 -10.52 -17.76
CA VAL A 817 -11.08 -11.31 -17.69
C VAL A 817 -10.37 -11.04 -16.37
N THR A 818 -9.91 -12.09 -15.71
CA THR A 818 -9.04 -12.00 -14.54
C THR A 818 -7.70 -12.64 -14.87
N VAL A 819 -6.62 -11.89 -14.65
CA VAL A 819 -5.24 -12.34 -14.88
C VAL A 819 -4.57 -12.44 -13.53
N VAL A 820 -4.24 -13.65 -13.11
CA VAL A 820 -3.61 -13.94 -11.82
C VAL A 820 -2.26 -14.60 -12.01
N ASP A 821 -1.38 -14.49 -11.02
CA ASP A 821 -0.12 -15.23 -11.06
C ASP A 821 -0.37 -16.73 -10.94
N LEU A 822 0.23 -17.54 -11.80
CA LEU A 822 0.10 -19.00 -11.74
C LEU A 822 0.56 -19.52 -10.37
N GLN A 823 -0.21 -20.44 -9.79
CA GLN A 823 0.13 -21.07 -8.51
C GLN A 823 1.13 -22.21 -8.78
N GLY A 824 2.31 -22.18 -8.15
CA GLY A 824 3.24 -23.32 -8.18
C GLY A 824 4.71 -23.00 -8.47
N GLU A 825 5.03 -21.87 -9.12
CA GLU A 825 6.43 -21.44 -9.26
C GLU A 825 6.85 -20.60 -8.05
N LYS A 826 7.28 -21.28 -6.99
CA LYS A 826 8.23 -20.67 -6.05
C LYS A 826 9.54 -20.51 -6.80
N ASN A 827 9.72 -19.43 -7.53
CA ASN A 827 11.06 -18.90 -7.74
C ASN A 827 11.41 -18.24 -6.39
N PRO A 828 12.27 -18.83 -5.54
CA PRO A 828 12.62 -18.21 -4.28
C PRO A 828 13.27 -16.87 -4.61
N LEU A 829 12.57 -15.79 -4.29
CA LEU A 829 13.14 -14.47 -4.28
C LEU A 829 14.38 -14.56 -3.38
N ALA A 830 15.56 -14.29 -3.95
CA ALA A 830 16.68 -13.81 -3.18
C ALA A 830 16.30 -12.40 -2.70
N ASN A 831 15.44 -12.32 -1.69
CA ASN A 831 15.17 -11.10 -0.97
C ASN A 831 16.52 -10.61 -0.43
N ARG A 832 16.94 -9.41 -0.84
CA ARG A 832 18.13 -8.74 -0.30
C ARG A 832 17.96 -8.27 1.15
N MET A 833 16.85 -8.62 1.79
CA MET A 833 16.60 -8.41 3.20
C MET A 833 16.18 -9.74 3.83
N PRO A 834 16.85 -10.22 4.88
CA PRO A 834 16.39 -11.37 5.65
C PRO A 834 14.96 -11.13 6.13
N ASN A 835 14.11 -12.15 5.98
CA ASN A 835 12.77 -12.15 6.54
C ASN A 835 12.87 -12.11 8.07
N MET A 836 12.31 -11.08 8.71
CA MET A 836 12.42 -10.88 10.17
C MET A 836 11.79 -12.04 10.97
N ASP A 837 10.87 -12.80 10.38
CA ASP A 837 10.19 -13.94 11.02
C ASP A 837 11.11 -15.17 11.24
N ASP A 838 12.25 -15.26 10.54
CA ASP A 838 13.21 -16.38 10.69
C ASP A 838 14.34 -16.09 11.70
N MET A 839 14.40 -14.86 12.23
CA MET A 839 15.33 -14.48 13.29
C MET A 839 14.58 -14.50 14.60
N GLY A 840 14.44 -15.70 15.17
CA GLY A 840 13.81 -15.91 16.47
C GLY A 840 14.35 -14.96 17.53
N TYR A 841 13.53 -13.98 17.87
CA TYR A 841 13.62 -13.16 19.08
C TYR A 841 12.42 -13.46 19.96
#